data_AF-A0A6L3F270-F1
#
_entry.id   AF-A0A6L3F270-F1
#
_cell.length_a   1.000
_cell.length_b   1.000
_cell.length_c   1.000
_cell.angle_alpha   90.00
_cell.angle_beta   90.00
_cell.angle_gamma   90.00
#
_symmetry.space_group_name_H-M   'P 1'
#
loop_
_entity.id
_entity.type
_entity.pdbx_description
1 polymer ?
#
loop_
_entity_poly.entity_id
_entity_poly.type
_entity_poly.pdbx_seq_one_letter_code
_entity_poly.pdbx_strand_id
1 'polypeptide(L)'
;MNDAQFVSFSASHDLNQVPAGETFTVTWRMRNTGDEKWGGKYRLVHIHANQGSTLMAKKSKYKVKDVASPPKVQPGQDVEITLTMKAPKARDRRYFTDWQLRDKHGNLFGDIMWFRIVSVPPPIDDPTGFHESNSKYLEDHTIPDGTSMEEGTPFLKQWLVRNTGDRKWNEGYRLVYVNGDTNMTGSVMHRVPEADPGDEVILSINMIAPPQRDEPYISSWRIHDDRNIPFGDPFWVKMFSSPKVSGFGIKPYSQNDWRWKKHKLGHGPQTFTEFGCLITCFSMMLSGFGEDLNPLKLNNRILQLPANGFNGSEVFFLAPALVIDHVKYWGNYRSKQNANIPHSFYDPNLIQKIDTYLTRGDAVIAQVDKDPTDPYNFHVEQHWVLVLARQGNDYLVLDPIDGKPVSLLSKYGRQTRPQRAEDALKDAIQSALFYRSTETEDEGEKKDDDGQSQIGPEELVYTGPKWQFDHCLIGLHDRANRHPQPADHAIARGKFESIKVQSGVTVAEMKGYKAKFYLCRLFESWNGRHLSVNKFIQAVSPDIAPLIANGVEYFEFHNEPNLTHEGLKAAGVHGSWRNGSEFANYFIKARKRLQQRFPGIKIGFPGLSPGPDAHYQFGHDRGFRMNDTKFLQGADAALQAADFICVHAYYLTMDEVRGAAIEQVKKFRRRFPKKLIFVTEFSNPDPEHKISAAEKGRQAKEFYRLCGEIPGVGAAYYFIVSGSGWDHQGLRRDSNGRSTGIIEKMF
;
A
#
# COMPACT_ATOMS: atom_id res chain seq x y z
N MET A 1 -16.74 1.50 54.82
CA MET A 1 -17.55 2.65 54.36
C MET A 1 -18.73 2.17 53.53
N ASN A 2 -19.88 2.83 53.66
CA ASN A 2 -21.04 2.60 52.79
C ASN A 2 -20.77 3.25 51.43
N ASP A 3 -20.95 2.50 50.34
CA ASP A 3 -20.84 3.03 48.98
C ASP A 3 -21.67 2.19 48.01
N ALA A 4 -22.21 2.83 46.97
CA ALA A 4 -23.04 2.17 45.97
C ALA A 4 -22.73 2.70 44.57
N GLN A 5 -22.54 1.81 43.61
CA GLN A 5 -22.30 2.17 42.22
C GLN A 5 -23.49 1.83 41.34
N PHE A 6 -23.85 2.71 40.41
CA PHE A 6 -24.86 2.46 39.41
C PHE A 6 -24.41 1.40 38.40
N VAL A 7 -25.29 0.44 38.09
CA VAL A 7 -25.04 -0.63 37.12
C VAL A 7 -25.94 -0.48 35.89
N SER A 8 -27.25 -0.41 36.10
CA SER A 8 -28.22 -0.26 35.00
C SER A 8 -29.55 0.35 35.47
N PHE A 9 -30.34 0.84 34.51
CA PHE A 9 -31.62 1.49 34.75
C PHE A 9 -32.68 0.94 33.78
N SER A 10 -33.90 0.77 34.27
CA SER A 10 -35.08 0.48 33.45
C SER A 10 -36.33 1.20 33.97
N ALA A 11 -37.28 1.44 33.08
CA ALA A 11 -38.58 2.04 33.39
C ALA A 11 -39.69 1.30 32.64
N SER A 12 -40.91 1.30 33.18
CA SER A 12 -42.06 0.70 32.50
C SER A 12 -42.64 1.55 31.38
N HIS A 13 -42.14 2.79 31.21
CA HIS A 13 -42.58 3.76 30.22
C HIS A 13 -41.38 4.45 29.58
N ASP A 14 -41.55 4.99 28.37
CA ASP A 14 -40.61 5.97 27.85
C ASP A 14 -40.71 7.24 28.69
N LEU A 15 -39.63 7.52 29.42
CA LEU A 15 -39.57 8.66 30.30
C LEU A 15 -39.67 9.99 29.56
N ASN A 16 -39.37 10.02 28.26
CA ASN A 16 -39.52 11.24 27.47
C ASN A 16 -40.97 11.55 27.07
N GLN A 17 -41.93 10.67 27.36
CA GLN A 17 -43.35 10.84 27.02
C GLN A 17 -44.26 10.13 28.02
N VAL A 18 -44.17 10.46 29.30
CA VAL A 18 -45.06 9.86 30.32
C VAL A 18 -46.39 10.61 30.34
N PRO A 19 -47.54 9.97 30.06
CA PRO A 19 -48.83 10.63 30.11
C PRO A 19 -49.13 11.29 31.46
N ALA A 20 -49.66 12.51 31.41
CA ALA A 20 -49.86 13.34 32.60
C ALA A 20 -50.82 12.69 33.60
N GLY A 21 -50.33 12.49 34.82
CA GLY A 21 -51.08 11.80 35.86
C GLY A 21 -51.03 10.27 35.79
N GLU A 22 -50.33 9.67 34.83
CA GLU A 22 -50.13 8.22 34.76
C GLU A 22 -49.12 7.73 35.81
N THR A 23 -49.28 6.47 36.21
CA THR A 23 -48.40 5.80 37.17
C THR A 23 -47.43 4.89 36.42
N PHE A 24 -46.15 5.01 36.70
CA PHE A 24 -45.08 4.22 36.08
C PHE A 24 -44.13 3.69 37.15
N THR A 25 -43.32 2.69 36.79
CA THR A 25 -42.30 2.12 37.68
C THR A 25 -40.92 2.37 37.10
N VAL A 26 -39.97 2.64 37.98
CA VAL A 26 -38.54 2.74 37.65
C VAL A 26 -37.76 1.79 38.53
N THR A 27 -36.76 1.14 37.95
CA THR A 27 -35.89 0.20 38.63
C THR A 27 -34.44 0.59 38.36
N TRP A 28 -33.68 0.82 39.42
CA TRP A 28 -32.22 0.98 39.34
C TRP A 28 -31.56 -0.29 39.86
N ARG A 29 -30.61 -0.81 39.09
CA ARG A 29 -29.69 -1.84 39.57
C ARG A 29 -28.44 -1.15 40.10
N MET A 30 -28.20 -1.32 41.39
CA MET A 30 -27.05 -0.76 42.12
C MET A 30 -26.17 -1.89 42.62
N ARG A 31 -24.85 -1.69 42.64
CA ARG A 31 -23.89 -2.59 43.29
C ARG A 31 -23.47 -2.00 44.62
N ASN A 32 -23.52 -2.80 45.70
CA ASN A 32 -22.91 -2.42 46.96
C ASN A 32 -21.38 -2.52 46.84
N THR A 33 -20.70 -1.40 46.61
CA THR A 33 -19.23 -1.32 46.52
C THR A 33 -18.58 -1.06 47.88
N GLY A 34 -19.38 -0.78 48.91
CA GLY A 34 -18.94 -0.63 50.29
C GLY A 34 -18.71 -1.95 51.02
N ASP A 35 -18.28 -1.85 52.27
CA ASP A 35 -17.98 -2.99 53.17
C ASP A 35 -19.12 -3.31 54.15
N GLU A 36 -20.17 -2.48 54.19
CA GLU A 36 -21.28 -2.58 55.12
C GLU A 36 -22.51 -3.23 54.46
N LYS A 37 -23.25 -4.03 55.25
CA LYS A 37 -24.48 -4.69 54.80
C LYS A 37 -25.68 -3.76 54.87
N TRP A 38 -26.42 -3.62 53.76
CA TRP A 38 -27.65 -2.83 53.73
C TRP A 38 -28.86 -3.63 54.20
N GLY A 39 -29.83 -2.94 54.79
CA GLY A 39 -31.05 -3.57 55.32
C GLY A 39 -32.03 -2.57 55.93
N GLY A 40 -32.85 -3.02 56.89
CA GLY A 40 -34.00 -2.26 57.40
C GLY A 40 -33.71 -0.91 58.07
N LYS A 41 -32.45 -0.61 58.41
CA LYS A 41 -32.01 0.68 58.97
C LYS A 41 -31.58 1.69 57.90
N TYR A 42 -31.33 1.25 56.66
CA TYR A 42 -30.97 2.10 55.53
C TYR A 42 -32.22 2.69 54.87
N ARG A 43 -32.08 3.86 54.26
CA ARG A 43 -33.18 4.56 53.60
C ARG A 43 -32.80 4.95 52.18
N LEU A 44 -33.75 4.87 51.26
CA LEU A 44 -33.71 5.61 50.00
C LEU A 44 -34.43 6.93 50.24
N VAL A 45 -33.79 8.06 49.95
CA VAL A 45 -34.33 9.40 50.24
C VAL A 45 -34.32 10.26 48.99
N HIS A 46 -35.40 11.02 48.81
CA HIS A 46 -35.50 12.04 47.76
C HIS A 46 -34.63 13.23 48.16
N ILE A 47 -33.76 13.66 47.25
CA ILE A 47 -32.81 14.75 47.47
C ILE A 47 -33.06 15.89 46.47
N HIS A 48 -32.32 16.99 46.62
CA HIS A 48 -32.38 18.15 45.72
C HIS A 48 -33.76 18.81 45.54
N ALA A 49 -34.67 18.65 46.51
CA ALA A 49 -36.01 19.28 46.46
C ALA A 49 -35.92 20.82 46.30
N ASN A 50 -34.98 21.47 46.98
CA ASN A 50 -34.74 22.91 46.89
C ASN A 50 -34.15 23.37 45.54
N GLN A 51 -33.72 22.43 44.69
CA GLN A 51 -33.14 22.68 43.38
C GLN A 51 -34.12 22.33 42.23
N GLY A 52 -35.36 21.98 42.55
CA GLY A 52 -36.40 21.67 41.56
C GLY A 52 -36.65 20.17 41.35
N SER A 53 -36.00 19.29 42.12
CA SER A 53 -36.29 17.85 42.10
C SER A 53 -37.74 17.62 42.54
N THR A 54 -38.53 17.01 41.66
CA THR A 54 -39.97 16.82 41.82
C THR A 54 -40.24 15.49 42.49
N LEU A 55 -40.97 15.51 43.61
CA LEU A 55 -41.37 14.29 44.31
C LEU A 55 -42.50 13.59 43.54
N MET A 56 -42.14 12.65 42.66
CA MET A 56 -43.07 11.86 41.86
C MET A 56 -43.48 10.53 42.53
N ALA A 57 -42.71 10.08 43.53
CA ALA A 57 -43.06 8.92 44.35
C ALA A 57 -44.02 9.29 45.50
N LYS A 58 -44.73 8.30 46.05
CA LYS A 58 -45.71 8.51 47.13
C LYS A 58 -45.15 9.09 48.43
N LYS A 59 -43.88 8.82 48.76
CA LYS A 59 -43.19 9.27 49.99
C LYS A 59 -41.81 9.79 49.63
N SER A 60 -41.27 10.78 50.33
CA SER A 60 -39.90 11.27 50.13
C SER A 60 -38.81 10.36 50.71
N LYS A 61 -39.18 9.28 51.40
CA LYS A 61 -38.24 8.30 51.97
C LYS A 61 -38.85 6.91 52.10
N TYR A 62 -38.05 5.89 51.80
CA TYR A 62 -38.41 4.47 51.90
C TYR A 62 -37.34 3.70 52.68
N LYS A 63 -37.73 2.64 53.40
CA LYS A 63 -36.73 1.70 53.94
C LYS A 63 -36.20 0.88 52.78
N VAL A 64 -34.88 0.72 52.65
CA VAL A 64 -34.28 -0.05 51.54
C VAL A 64 -34.90 -1.45 51.47
N LYS A 65 -35.09 -2.11 52.61
CA LYS A 65 -35.74 -3.44 52.69
C LYS A 65 -37.16 -3.53 52.08
N ASP A 66 -37.84 -2.40 51.89
CA ASP A 66 -39.23 -2.35 51.41
C ASP A 66 -39.32 -2.09 49.90
N VAL A 67 -38.22 -1.64 49.27
CA VAL A 67 -38.18 -1.24 47.84
C VAL A 67 -37.05 -1.93 47.07
N ALA A 68 -36.25 -2.75 47.75
CA ALA A 68 -35.06 -3.39 47.19
C ALA A 68 -35.23 -4.92 47.13
N SER A 69 -34.76 -5.52 46.03
CA SER A 69 -34.69 -6.96 45.82
C SER A 69 -33.24 -7.36 45.48
N PRO A 70 -32.54 -8.13 46.34
CA PRO A 70 -32.99 -8.67 47.63
C PRO A 70 -33.08 -7.60 48.75
N PRO A 71 -33.88 -7.80 49.81
CA PRO A 71 -34.13 -6.81 50.86
C PRO A 71 -32.96 -6.62 51.86
N LYS A 72 -31.93 -7.47 51.76
CA LYS A 72 -30.64 -7.35 52.47
C LYS A 72 -29.53 -7.49 51.43
N VAL A 73 -28.64 -6.51 51.34
CA VAL A 73 -27.62 -6.43 50.28
C VAL A 73 -26.24 -6.56 50.91
N GLN A 74 -25.49 -7.59 50.51
CA GLN A 74 -24.12 -7.81 50.98
C GLN A 74 -23.12 -6.95 50.19
N PRO A 75 -21.93 -6.69 50.72
CA PRO A 75 -20.80 -6.15 49.93
C PRO A 75 -20.56 -6.95 48.65
N GLY A 76 -20.34 -6.25 47.53
CA GLY A 76 -20.15 -6.81 46.18
C GLY A 76 -21.43 -7.27 45.48
N GLN A 77 -22.59 -7.24 46.15
CA GLN A 77 -23.85 -7.74 45.60
C GLN A 77 -24.61 -6.65 44.83
N ASP A 78 -25.22 -7.05 43.70
CA ASP A 78 -26.19 -6.22 42.98
C ASP A 78 -27.57 -6.28 43.64
N VAL A 79 -28.26 -5.15 43.65
CA VAL A 79 -29.62 -5.00 44.15
C VAL A 79 -30.45 -4.17 43.18
N GLU A 80 -31.69 -4.61 42.95
CA GLU A 80 -32.68 -3.83 42.21
C GLU A 80 -33.51 -3.01 43.20
N ILE A 81 -33.56 -1.70 43.01
CA ILE A 81 -34.38 -0.77 43.79
C ILE A 81 -35.48 -0.26 42.89
N THR A 82 -36.74 -0.57 43.21
CA THR A 82 -37.91 -0.22 42.39
C THR A 82 -38.81 0.77 43.10
N LEU A 83 -39.17 1.87 42.42
CA LEU A 83 -40.16 2.83 42.88
C LEU A 83 -41.32 2.94 41.89
N THR A 84 -42.54 2.95 42.42
CA THR A 84 -43.74 3.39 41.69
C THR A 84 -43.91 4.89 41.84
N MET A 85 -44.01 5.58 40.71
CA MET A 85 -44.08 7.03 40.61
C MET A 85 -45.29 7.46 39.77
N LYS A 86 -45.74 8.70 39.96
CA LYS A 86 -46.85 9.30 39.22
C LYS A 86 -46.39 10.57 38.53
N ALA A 87 -46.60 10.66 37.22
CA ALA A 87 -46.25 11.84 36.44
C ALA A 87 -47.08 13.05 36.93
N PRO A 88 -46.47 14.23 37.11
CA PRO A 88 -47.20 15.45 37.45
C PRO A 88 -48.29 15.77 36.40
N LYS A 89 -49.40 16.38 36.83
CA LYS A 89 -50.53 16.68 35.91
C LYS A 89 -50.25 17.84 34.95
N ALA A 90 -49.31 18.71 35.29
CA ALA A 90 -48.95 19.84 34.45
C ALA A 90 -48.10 19.35 33.27
N ARG A 91 -48.65 19.54 32.07
CA ARG A 91 -48.19 18.96 30.79
C ARG A 91 -47.03 19.75 30.20
N ASP A 92 -46.39 19.13 29.20
CA ASP A 92 -45.34 19.67 28.32
C ASP A 92 -44.17 20.28 29.08
N ARG A 93 -43.92 19.74 30.27
CA ARG A 93 -42.86 20.17 31.17
C ARG A 93 -41.94 19.01 31.51
N ARG A 94 -40.64 19.31 31.50
CA ARG A 94 -39.62 18.40 32.02
C ARG A 94 -39.62 18.44 33.54
N TYR A 95 -39.73 17.27 34.16
CA TYR A 95 -39.55 17.05 35.58
C TYR A 95 -38.32 16.17 35.77
N PHE A 96 -37.61 16.36 36.88
CA PHE A 96 -36.55 15.45 37.27
C PHE A 96 -36.77 15.03 38.72
N THR A 97 -36.28 13.86 39.08
CA THR A 97 -36.30 13.39 40.47
C THR A 97 -34.99 12.70 40.79
N ASP A 98 -34.39 13.09 41.91
CA ASP A 98 -33.11 12.59 42.38
C ASP A 98 -33.30 11.84 43.71
N TRP A 99 -32.71 10.66 43.80
CA TRP A 99 -32.76 9.80 44.97
C TRP A 99 -31.38 9.31 45.34
N GLN A 100 -31.10 9.17 46.63
CA GLN A 100 -29.82 8.66 47.10
C GLN A 100 -30.01 7.82 48.36
N LEU A 101 -29.09 6.89 48.59
CA LEU A 101 -29.11 6.06 49.79
C LEU A 101 -28.61 6.86 50.99
N ARG A 102 -29.20 6.56 52.15
CA ARG A 102 -28.85 7.12 53.44
C ARG A 102 -28.61 6.00 54.45
N ASP A 103 -27.48 6.07 55.14
CA ASP A 103 -27.04 5.04 56.08
C ASP A 103 -27.80 5.09 57.42
N LYS A 104 -27.43 4.19 58.34
CA LYS A 104 -28.02 4.09 59.69
C LYS A 104 -27.77 5.32 60.58
N HIS A 105 -26.82 6.18 60.22
CA HIS A 105 -26.44 7.40 60.94
C HIS A 105 -27.01 8.68 60.29
N GLY A 106 -27.57 8.57 59.09
CA GLY A 106 -28.17 9.69 58.37
C GLY A 106 -27.27 10.28 57.27
N ASN A 107 -26.11 9.68 56.99
CA ASN A 107 -25.21 10.14 55.93
C ASN A 107 -25.68 9.65 54.57
N LEU A 108 -25.63 10.51 53.55
CA LEU A 108 -25.86 10.12 52.16
C LEU A 108 -24.63 9.38 51.62
N PHE A 109 -24.84 8.36 50.79
CA PHE A 109 -23.74 7.60 50.17
C PHE A 109 -24.13 7.01 48.82
N GLY A 110 -23.11 6.69 48.01
CA GLY A 110 -23.25 6.08 46.69
C GLY A 110 -23.79 7.01 45.61
N ASP A 111 -23.84 6.48 44.39
CA ASP A 111 -24.33 7.18 43.20
C ASP A 111 -25.80 7.64 43.37
N ILE A 112 -26.11 8.77 42.75
CA ILE A 112 -27.47 9.31 42.72
C ILE A 112 -28.30 8.54 41.69
N MET A 113 -29.41 7.98 42.15
CA MET A 113 -30.46 7.40 41.33
C MET A 113 -31.36 8.52 40.81
N TRP A 114 -31.09 8.97 39.60
CA TRP A 114 -31.86 10.05 38.97
C TRP A 114 -32.49 9.62 37.66
N PHE A 115 -33.58 10.28 37.29
CA PHE A 115 -34.10 10.29 35.93
C PHE A 115 -34.89 11.58 35.68
N ARG A 116 -35.15 11.86 34.40
CA ARG A 116 -35.93 12.99 33.93
C ARG A 116 -37.12 12.46 33.15
N ILE A 117 -38.29 13.09 33.31
CA ILE A 117 -39.45 12.82 32.48
C ILE A 117 -39.94 14.06 31.76
N VAL A 118 -40.61 13.88 30.62
CA VAL A 118 -41.53 14.87 30.08
C VAL A 118 -42.93 14.36 30.35
N SER A 119 -43.74 15.15 31.06
CA SER A 119 -45.16 14.82 31.19
C SER A 119 -45.90 15.31 29.95
N VAL A 120 -46.52 14.40 29.20
CA VAL A 120 -47.26 14.71 27.97
C VAL A 120 -48.78 14.61 28.19
N PRO A 121 -49.65 15.19 27.35
CA PRO A 121 -51.10 14.98 27.46
C PRO A 121 -51.46 13.47 27.47
N PRO A 122 -52.52 13.06 28.20
CA PRO A 122 -53.00 11.67 28.12
C PRO A 122 -53.41 11.32 26.68
N PRO A 123 -53.21 10.07 26.24
CA PRO A 123 -53.69 9.62 24.93
C PRO A 123 -55.17 9.94 24.79
N ILE A 124 -55.55 10.58 23.69
CA ILE A 124 -56.96 10.81 23.34
C ILE A 124 -57.44 9.53 22.65
N ASP A 125 -58.44 8.87 23.22
CA ASP A 125 -59.18 7.81 22.52
C ASP A 125 -59.97 8.46 21.36
N ASP A 126 -59.57 8.23 20.11
CA ASP A 126 -60.42 8.47 18.92
C ASP A 126 -60.05 7.52 17.75
N PRO A 127 -61.02 6.87 17.06
CA PRO A 127 -60.83 5.61 16.34
C PRO A 127 -60.66 5.77 14.82
N THR A 128 -59.79 6.67 14.34
CA THR A 128 -59.38 6.71 12.92
C THR A 128 -57.90 7.08 12.73
N GLY A 129 -57.03 6.07 12.68
CA GLY A 129 -55.70 6.06 12.03
C GLY A 129 -54.74 7.25 12.26
N PHE A 130 -53.82 7.11 13.22
CA PHE A 130 -52.66 8.01 13.36
C PHE A 130 -51.48 7.53 12.50
N HIS A 131 -50.92 8.44 11.72
CA HIS A 131 -49.65 8.28 11.01
C HIS A 131 -48.48 8.70 11.92
N GLU A 132 -47.56 7.79 12.26
CA GLU A 132 -46.45 8.04 13.22
C GLU A 132 -45.18 8.57 12.50
N SER A 133 -44.39 9.47 13.10
CA SER A 133 -43.04 9.78 12.58
C SER A 133 -42.04 8.79 13.17
N ASN A 134 -41.29 8.08 12.33
CA ASN A 134 -40.29 7.13 12.80
C ASN A 134 -39.09 7.08 11.84
N SER A 135 -37.91 6.73 12.35
CA SER A 135 -36.71 6.56 11.54
C SER A 135 -35.91 5.36 12.00
N LYS A 136 -35.34 4.64 11.05
CA LYS A 136 -34.45 3.52 11.32
C LYS A 136 -33.05 3.81 10.82
N TYR A 137 -32.07 3.71 11.71
CA TYR A 137 -30.65 3.73 11.34
C TYR A 137 -30.35 2.45 10.55
N LEU A 138 -29.68 2.61 9.41
CA LEU A 138 -29.28 1.49 8.55
C LEU A 138 -27.78 1.22 8.70
N GLU A 139 -26.95 2.22 8.40
CA GLU A 139 -25.49 2.12 8.54
C GLU A 139 -24.81 3.50 8.61
N ASP A 140 -23.58 3.52 9.12
CA ASP A 140 -22.67 4.63 8.97
C ASP A 140 -22.31 4.75 7.49
N HIS A 141 -22.72 5.86 6.86
CA HIS A 141 -22.49 6.08 5.44
C HIS A 141 -21.06 6.58 5.18
N THR A 142 -20.52 7.41 6.08
CA THR A 142 -19.10 7.80 6.04
C THR A 142 -18.33 7.19 7.19
N ILE A 143 -18.05 7.95 8.25
CA ILE A 143 -17.10 7.64 9.32
C ILE A 143 -17.69 6.58 10.27
N PRO A 144 -17.21 5.32 10.31
CA PRO A 144 -17.71 4.35 11.26
C PRO A 144 -17.18 4.61 12.65
N ASP A 145 -17.85 4.04 13.63
CA ASP A 145 -17.38 4.09 15.01
C ASP A 145 -16.01 3.44 15.21
N GLY A 146 -15.20 4.07 16.05
CA GLY A 146 -13.82 3.69 16.34
C GLY A 146 -12.78 4.26 15.36
N THR A 147 -13.19 5.02 14.34
CA THR A 147 -12.25 5.64 13.38
C THR A 147 -11.26 6.55 14.09
N SER A 148 -9.97 6.47 13.73
CA SER A 148 -8.93 7.40 14.20
C SER A 148 -8.66 8.47 13.15
N MET A 149 -8.58 9.74 13.55
CA MET A 149 -8.26 10.86 12.65
C MET A 149 -7.24 11.80 13.27
N GLU A 150 -6.41 12.44 12.45
CA GLU A 150 -5.49 13.48 12.93
C GLU A 150 -6.28 14.64 13.54
N GLU A 151 -5.84 15.12 14.70
CA GLU A 151 -6.43 16.30 15.35
C GLU A 151 -6.53 17.50 14.40
N GLY A 152 -7.64 18.24 14.49
CA GLY A 152 -7.94 19.37 13.61
C GLY A 152 -8.44 19.00 12.21
N THR A 153 -8.49 17.71 11.84
CA THR A 153 -9.02 17.28 10.54
C THR A 153 -10.53 17.56 10.43
N PRO A 154 -10.99 18.34 9.45
CA PRO A 154 -12.42 18.47 9.17
C PRO A 154 -12.93 17.18 8.50
N PHE A 155 -14.09 16.70 8.92
CA PHE A 155 -14.75 15.53 8.33
C PHE A 155 -16.26 15.68 8.28
N LEU A 156 -16.90 15.01 7.33
CA LEU A 156 -18.36 14.95 7.20
C LEU A 156 -18.85 13.60 7.73
N LYS A 157 -19.52 13.59 8.89
CA LYS A 157 -20.19 12.40 9.42
C LYS A 157 -21.54 12.26 8.73
N GLN A 158 -21.79 11.09 8.14
CA GLN A 158 -23.03 10.78 7.45
C GLN A 158 -23.60 9.44 7.90
N TRP A 159 -24.92 9.36 8.04
CA TRP A 159 -25.66 8.15 8.37
C TRP A 159 -26.70 7.88 7.29
N LEU A 160 -26.82 6.63 6.84
CA LEU A 160 -27.94 6.19 6.01
C LEU A 160 -29.12 5.84 6.91
N VAL A 161 -30.26 6.47 6.65
CA VAL A 161 -31.44 6.39 7.52
C VAL A 161 -32.68 6.19 6.66
N ARG A 162 -33.58 5.31 7.09
CA ARG A 162 -34.88 5.11 6.46
C ARG A 162 -35.99 5.82 7.23
N ASN A 163 -36.89 6.50 6.55
CA ASN A 163 -38.17 6.92 7.12
C ASN A 163 -39.09 5.69 7.26
N THR A 164 -39.25 5.19 8.48
CA THR A 164 -40.10 4.02 8.77
C THR A 164 -41.42 4.41 9.41
N GLY A 165 -41.70 5.72 9.50
CA GLY A 165 -42.99 6.22 9.92
C GLY A 165 -43.93 6.40 8.72
N ASP A 166 -45.11 6.92 9.00
CA ASP A 166 -46.15 7.18 8.02
C ASP A 166 -46.27 8.68 7.69
N ARG A 167 -45.35 9.52 8.20
CA ARG A 167 -45.28 10.96 7.93
C ARG A 167 -44.06 11.31 7.07
N LYS A 168 -44.27 12.14 6.05
CA LYS A 168 -43.19 12.75 5.25
C LYS A 168 -42.35 13.68 6.12
N TRP A 169 -41.03 13.54 6.05
CA TRP A 169 -40.10 14.52 6.63
C TRP A 169 -40.08 15.76 5.73
N ASN A 170 -40.35 16.92 6.30
CA ASN A 170 -40.39 18.21 5.61
C ASN A 170 -39.36 19.18 6.23
N GLU A 171 -39.35 20.43 5.76
CA GLU A 171 -38.47 21.48 6.28
C GLU A 171 -38.62 21.78 7.79
N GLY A 172 -39.58 21.22 8.51
CA GLY A 172 -39.72 21.31 9.97
C GLY A 172 -38.84 20.32 10.74
N TYR A 173 -38.35 19.26 10.10
CA TYR A 173 -37.60 18.19 10.75
C TYR A 173 -36.12 18.57 10.94
N ARG A 174 -35.56 18.24 12.11
CA ARG A 174 -34.18 18.62 12.49
C ARG A 174 -33.42 17.46 13.08
N LEU A 175 -32.12 17.36 12.81
CA LEU A 175 -31.21 16.47 13.51
C LEU A 175 -30.60 17.26 14.68
N VAL A 176 -30.85 16.82 15.90
CA VAL A 176 -30.58 17.58 17.13
C VAL A 176 -29.60 16.82 18.00
N TYR A 177 -28.60 17.52 18.53
CA TYR A 177 -27.64 16.95 19.47
C TYR A 177 -28.33 16.54 20.78
N VAL A 178 -27.96 15.38 21.30
CA VAL A 178 -28.54 14.76 22.51
C VAL A 178 -27.56 14.83 23.68
N ASN A 179 -26.37 14.23 23.54
CA ASN A 179 -25.34 14.16 24.58
C ASN A 179 -23.96 13.78 24.00
N GLY A 180 -22.92 13.83 24.85
CA GLY A 180 -21.53 13.53 24.48
C GLY A 180 -20.64 14.76 24.30
N ASP A 181 -19.51 14.62 23.61
CA ASP A 181 -18.57 15.67 23.28
C ASP A 181 -19.17 16.67 22.27
N THR A 182 -19.21 17.95 22.65
CA THR A 182 -19.79 19.06 21.84
C THR A 182 -18.75 19.83 21.03
N ASN A 183 -17.47 19.71 21.37
CA ASN A 183 -16.34 20.38 20.72
C ASN A 183 -16.02 19.83 19.31
N MET A 184 -16.80 18.88 18.81
CA MET A 184 -16.64 18.26 17.50
C MET A 184 -17.44 18.97 16.39
N THR A 185 -18.42 19.82 16.71
CA THR A 185 -19.32 20.47 15.73
C THR A 185 -19.55 21.93 16.09
N GLY A 186 -19.78 22.78 15.09
CA GLY A 186 -20.11 24.20 15.30
C GLY A 186 -21.60 24.48 15.57
N SER A 187 -22.48 23.48 15.42
CA SER A 187 -23.93 23.62 15.65
C SER A 187 -24.47 22.38 16.36
N VAL A 188 -25.49 22.59 17.21
CA VAL A 188 -26.22 21.51 17.92
C VAL A 188 -27.52 21.11 17.21
N MET A 189 -27.82 21.73 16.05
CA MET A 189 -28.99 21.43 15.22
C MET A 189 -28.63 21.50 13.74
N HIS A 190 -29.09 20.53 12.96
CA HIS A 190 -28.90 20.42 11.52
C HIS A 190 -30.22 20.13 10.80
N ARG A 191 -30.30 20.50 9.52
CA ARG A 191 -31.48 20.15 8.69
C ARG A 191 -31.43 18.67 8.33
N VAL A 192 -32.61 18.06 8.23
CA VAL A 192 -32.81 16.71 7.71
C VAL A 192 -33.32 16.82 6.27
N PRO A 193 -32.83 15.99 5.33
CA PRO A 193 -33.41 15.92 3.98
C PRO A 193 -34.89 15.52 4.02
N GLU A 194 -35.67 16.00 3.06
CA GLU A 194 -37.05 15.51 2.91
C GLU A 194 -37.08 14.02 2.55
N ALA A 195 -38.02 13.28 3.12
CA ALA A 195 -38.15 11.83 2.93
C ALA A 195 -39.61 11.40 3.08
N ASP A 196 -40.18 10.77 2.07
CA ASP A 196 -41.50 10.13 2.17
C ASP A 196 -41.41 8.83 3.00
N PRO A 197 -42.54 8.33 3.56
CA PRO A 197 -42.59 7.02 4.20
C PRO A 197 -41.97 5.92 3.32
N GLY A 198 -40.97 5.22 3.86
CA GLY A 198 -40.19 4.18 3.17
C GLY A 198 -38.89 4.65 2.53
N ASP A 199 -38.70 5.97 2.32
CA ASP A 199 -37.49 6.51 1.68
C ASP A 199 -36.24 6.33 2.54
N GLU A 200 -35.10 6.15 1.88
CA GLU A 200 -33.78 6.19 2.49
C GLU A 200 -33.06 7.49 2.14
N VAL A 201 -32.56 8.19 3.16
CA VAL A 201 -31.85 9.46 3.02
C VAL A 201 -30.57 9.49 3.84
N ILE A 202 -29.64 10.36 3.45
CA ILE A 202 -28.36 10.53 4.12
C ILE A 202 -28.41 11.76 5.02
N LEU A 203 -28.32 11.54 6.33
CA LEU A 203 -28.15 12.64 7.30
C LEU A 203 -26.68 13.02 7.38
N SER A 204 -26.36 14.32 7.44
CA SER A 204 -24.97 14.80 7.35
C SER A 204 -24.64 15.89 8.37
N ILE A 205 -23.48 15.78 9.03
CA ILE A 205 -22.94 16.77 9.97
C ILE A 205 -21.47 17.05 9.65
N ASN A 206 -21.10 18.33 9.52
CA ASN A 206 -19.71 18.76 9.45
C ASN A 206 -19.11 18.77 10.85
N MET A 207 -17.98 18.08 11.02
CA MET A 207 -17.28 17.95 12.29
C MET A 207 -15.77 18.22 12.14
N ILE A 208 -15.09 18.50 13.25
CA ILE A 208 -13.64 18.64 13.33
C ILE A 208 -13.12 17.65 14.38
N ALA A 209 -12.08 16.89 14.03
CA ALA A 209 -11.41 16.00 14.97
C ALA A 209 -10.82 16.81 16.13
N PRO A 210 -11.21 16.58 17.40
CA PRO A 210 -10.67 17.35 18.53
C PRO A 210 -9.21 16.99 18.84
N PRO A 211 -8.54 17.65 19.81
CA PRO A 211 -7.18 17.29 20.24
C PRO A 211 -7.05 15.83 20.71
N GLN A 212 -5.85 15.23 20.61
CA GLN A 212 -5.64 13.86 21.08
C GLN A 212 -5.96 13.67 22.57
N ARG A 213 -6.62 12.55 22.92
CA ARG A 213 -6.76 12.00 24.28
C ARG A 213 -6.85 10.48 24.25
N ASP A 214 -6.66 9.81 25.39
CA ASP A 214 -6.69 8.34 25.49
C ASP A 214 -8.09 7.74 25.29
N GLU A 215 -9.13 8.44 25.77
CA GLU A 215 -10.53 8.02 25.65
C GLU A 215 -11.17 8.48 24.32
N PRO A 216 -12.04 7.65 23.70
CA PRO A 216 -12.70 8.05 22.46
C PRO A 216 -13.62 9.26 22.68
N TYR A 217 -13.76 10.08 21.64
CA TYR A 217 -14.81 11.11 21.54
C TYR A 217 -16.13 10.46 21.13
N ILE A 218 -17.23 10.83 21.79
CA ILE A 218 -18.56 10.32 21.51
C ILE A 218 -19.53 11.48 21.36
N SER A 219 -20.30 11.57 20.27
CA SER A 219 -21.35 12.59 20.09
C SER A 219 -22.63 11.94 19.55
N SER A 220 -23.77 12.19 20.21
CA SER A 220 -25.06 11.53 19.93
C SER A 220 -26.14 12.52 19.49
N TRP A 221 -27.00 12.08 18.58
CA TRP A 221 -27.94 12.89 17.80
C TRP A 221 -29.26 12.15 17.59
N ARG A 222 -30.35 12.90 17.39
CA ARG A 222 -31.68 12.33 17.11
C ARG A 222 -32.50 13.23 16.20
N ILE A 223 -33.36 12.65 15.34
CA ILE A 223 -34.28 13.45 14.54
C ILE A 223 -35.45 13.90 15.42
N HIS A 224 -35.79 15.18 15.29
CA HIS A 224 -36.98 15.81 15.84
C HIS A 224 -37.94 16.12 14.68
N ASP A 225 -39.22 15.85 14.87
CA ASP A 225 -40.25 16.19 13.89
C ASP A 225 -40.52 17.70 13.85
N ASP A 226 -41.41 18.13 12.96
CA ASP A 226 -41.89 19.51 12.83
C ASP A 226 -42.59 20.07 14.09
N ARG A 227 -42.90 19.22 15.08
CA ARG A 227 -43.41 19.58 16.40
C ARG A 227 -42.32 19.52 17.47
N ASN A 228 -41.06 19.37 17.06
CA ASN A 228 -39.87 19.24 17.89
C ASN A 228 -39.89 17.99 18.80
N ILE A 229 -40.62 16.95 18.41
CA ILE A 229 -40.71 15.67 19.15
C ILE A 229 -39.60 14.73 18.62
N PRO A 230 -38.69 14.24 19.48
CA PRO A 230 -37.68 13.28 19.07
C PRO A 230 -38.30 11.94 18.71
N PHE A 231 -37.88 11.33 17.60
CA PHE A 231 -38.35 10.02 17.16
C PHE A 231 -37.22 9.15 16.60
N GLY A 232 -37.52 7.87 16.37
CA GLY A 232 -36.61 6.90 15.73
C GLY A 232 -35.32 6.60 16.50
N ASP A 233 -34.42 5.89 15.81
CA ASP A 233 -33.13 5.46 16.33
C ASP A 233 -32.19 6.66 16.64
N PRO A 234 -31.37 6.58 17.70
CA PRO A 234 -30.30 7.55 17.92
C PRO A 234 -29.14 7.33 16.94
N PHE A 235 -28.48 8.41 16.54
CA PHE A 235 -27.30 8.40 15.68
C PHE A 235 -26.11 8.88 16.48
N TRP A 236 -24.98 8.20 16.40
CA TRP A 236 -23.79 8.63 17.11
C TRP A 236 -22.53 8.55 16.25
N VAL A 237 -21.51 9.23 16.73
CA VAL A 237 -20.13 9.09 16.27
C VAL A 237 -19.28 8.73 17.48
N LYS A 238 -18.50 7.66 17.36
CA LYS A 238 -17.41 7.33 18.28
C LYS A 238 -16.09 7.39 17.52
N MET A 239 -15.12 8.20 17.93
CA MET A 239 -13.84 8.31 17.22
C MET A 239 -12.66 8.55 18.15
N PHE A 240 -11.44 8.34 17.64
CA PHE A 240 -10.20 8.73 18.30
C PHE A 240 -9.53 9.86 17.52
N SER A 241 -8.81 10.71 18.23
CA SER A 241 -7.91 11.68 17.62
C SER A 241 -6.47 11.16 17.73
N SER A 242 -5.71 11.18 16.65
CA SER A 242 -4.28 10.92 16.63
C SER A 242 -3.51 12.24 16.68
N PRO A 243 -2.29 12.25 17.25
CA PRO A 243 -1.48 13.45 17.28
C PRO A 243 -1.19 13.89 15.86
N LYS A 244 -1.08 15.20 15.67
CA LYS A 244 -0.42 15.76 14.49
C LYS A 244 1.03 15.30 14.53
N VAL A 245 1.44 14.42 13.61
CA VAL A 245 2.84 13.98 13.49
C VAL A 245 3.62 15.11 12.83
N SER A 246 3.88 16.17 13.59
CA SER A 246 4.69 17.31 13.15
C SER A 246 6.14 16.88 13.03
N GLY A 247 6.64 16.78 11.78
CA GLY A 247 8.06 16.56 11.52
C GLY A 247 8.42 16.34 10.05
N PHE A 248 7.56 15.70 9.24
CA PHE A 248 7.94 15.27 7.88
C PHE A 248 6.81 15.36 6.83
N GLY A 249 5.68 16.00 7.11
CA GLY A 249 4.55 16.05 6.16
C GLY A 249 3.87 14.69 5.90
N ILE A 250 4.27 13.64 6.63
CA ILE A 250 3.71 12.29 6.53
C ILE A 250 2.28 12.31 7.07
N LYS A 251 1.31 11.94 6.22
CA LYS A 251 -0.09 11.74 6.58
C LYS A 251 -0.28 10.30 7.09
N PRO A 252 -0.81 10.09 8.30
CA PRO A 252 -1.10 8.75 8.79
C PRO A 252 -2.27 8.13 8.02
N TYR A 253 -2.09 6.91 7.53
CA TYR A 253 -3.14 6.13 6.87
C TYR A 253 -3.29 4.76 7.52
N SER A 254 -4.53 4.26 7.55
CA SER A 254 -4.87 2.90 8.00
C SER A 254 -5.39 2.07 6.83
N GLN A 255 -4.96 0.81 6.72
CA GLN A 255 -5.51 -0.17 5.80
C GLN A 255 -6.97 -0.53 6.15
N ASN A 256 -7.37 -0.28 7.39
CA ASN A 256 -8.72 -0.52 7.92
C ASN A 256 -9.63 0.71 7.84
N ASP A 257 -9.18 1.79 7.19
CA ASP A 257 -9.99 2.98 6.97
C ASP A 257 -11.22 2.65 6.12
N TRP A 258 -12.39 3.02 6.61
CA TRP A 258 -13.68 2.69 6.02
C TRP A 258 -13.82 3.09 4.55
N ARG A 259 -13.11 4.13 4.11
CA ARG A 259 -13.13 4.63 2.73
C ARG A 259 -12.59 3.61 1.73
N TRP A 260 -11.72 2.70 2.17
CA TRP A 260 -11.09 1.72 1.29
C TRP A 260 -10.98 0.31 1.86
N LYS A 261 -11.31 0.07 3.14
CA LYS A 261 -11.12 -1.22 3.81
C LYS A 261 -11.78 -2.41 3.09
N LYS A 262 -12.89 -2.18 2.38
CA LYS A 262 -13.65 -3.18 1.61
C LYS A 262 -13.27 -3.23 0.11
N HIS A 263 -12.43 -2.31 -0.38
CA HIS A 263 -12.01 -2.29 -1.79
C HIS A 263 -11.01 -3.42 -2.08
N LYS A 264 -11.08 -3.97 -3.29
CA LYS A 264 -10.11 -4.96 -3.77
C LYS A 264 -8.74 -4.33 -3.95
N LEU A 265 -7.71 -5.08 -3.57
CA LEU A 265 -6.32 -4.71 -3.74
C LEU A 265 -5.77 -5.34 -5.02
N GLY A 266 -5.16 -4.52 -5.89
CA GLY A 266 -4.62 -5.00 -7.17
C GLY A 266 -5.68 -5.71 -8.02
N HIS A 267 -5.30 -6.88 -8.56
CA HIS A 267 -6.17 -7.73 -9.38
C HIS A 267 -6.72 -8.95 -8.62
N GLY A 268 -6.35 -9.13 -7.35
CA GLY A 268 -6.73 -10.29 -6.57
C GLY A 268 -8.07 -10.12 -5.83
N PRO A 269 -8.54 -11.18 -5.15
CA PRO A 269 -9.80 -11.15 -4.42
C PRO A 269 -9.70 -10.44 -3.05
N GLN A 270 -8.49 -10.26 -2.50
CA GLN A 270 -8.30 -9.70 -1.17
C GLN A 270 -8.55 -8.19 -1.13
N THR A 271 -8.96 -7.73 0.04
CA THR A 271 -9.24 -6.33 0.34
C THR A 271 -8.06 -5.63 1.03
N PHE A 272 -8.16 -4.30 1.17
CA PHE A 272 -7.20 -3.52 1.98
C PHE A 272 -7.11 -4.01 3.44
N THR A 273 -8.24 -4.39 4.05
CA THR A 273 -8.26 -4.93 5.43
C THR A 273 -7.35 -6.15 5.54
N GLU A 274 -7.42 -7.04 4.56
CA GLU A 274 -6.70 -8.30 4.57
C GLU A 274 -5.22 -8.09 4.24
N PHE A 275 -4.92 -7.45 3.10
CA PHE A 275 -3.57 -7.47 2.48
C PHE A 275 -2.97 -6.06 2.24
N GLY A 276 -3.62 -5.00 2.74
CA GLY A 276 -3.29 -3.61 2.42
C GLY A 276 -2.12 -2.97 3.18
N CYS A 277 -1.42 -3.69 4.06
CA CYS A 277 -0.38 -3.12 4.92
C CYS A 277 0.74 -2.41 4.13
N LEU A 278 1.25 -3.06 3.08
CA LEU A 278 2.37 -2.53 2.30
C LEU A 278 1.98 -1.31 1.46
N ILE A 279 0.84 -1.35 0.76
CA ILE A 279 0.39 -0.20 -0.05
C ILE A 279 0.02 1.01 0.84
N THR A 280 -0.45 0.74 2.05
CA THR A 280 -0.71 1.78 3.05
C THR A 280 0.60 2.41 3.52
N CYS A 281 1.64 1.60 3.78
CA CYS A 281 2.99 2.12 4.05
C CYS A 281 3.54 2.96 2.90
N PHE A 282 3.34 2.55 1.64
CA PHE A 282 3.72 3.37 0.48
C PHE A 282 2.99 4.70 0.44
N SER A 283 1.69 4.72 0.76
CA SER A 283 0.92 5.97 0.78
C SER A 283 1.40 6.93 1.87
N MET A 284 1.72 6.40 3.06
CA MET A 284 2.31 7.20 4.15
C MET A 284 3.71 7.73 3.75
N MET A 285 4.56 6.87 3.21
CA MET A 285 5.87 7.27 2.67
C MET A 285 5.75 8.39 1.62
N LEU A 286 4.89 8.19 0.62
CA LEU A 286 4.68 9.14 -0.47
C LEU A 286 4.18 10.49 0.03
N SER A 287 3.30 10.49 1.04
CA SER A 287 2.88 11.76 1.66
C SER A 287 4.03 12.51 2.34
N GLY A 288 5.01 11.79 2.91
CA GLY A 288 6.24 12.39 3.41
C GLY A 288 7.15 12.95 2.31
N PHE A 289 7.02 12.45 1.09
CA PHE A 289 7.67 12.99 -0.11
C PHE A 289 6.83 14.08 -0.81
N GLY A 290 5.73 14.53 -0.20
CA GLY A 290 4.87 15.60 -0.74
C GLY A 290 3.72 15.14 -1.64
N GLU A 291 3.55 13.83 -1.84
CA GLU A 291 2.51 13.28 -2.71
C GLU A 291 1.18 13.04 -1.98
N ASP A 292 0.08 13.60 -2.49
CA ASP A 292 -1.27 13.39 -1.92
C ASP A 292 -1.97 12.12 -2.44
N LEU A 293 -1.32 10.98 -2.26
CA LEU A 293 -1.83 9.67 -2.65
C LEU A 293 -2.22 8.84 -1.43
N ASN A 294 -3.52 8.77 -1.14
CA ASN A 294 -4.05 7.81 -0.18
C ASN A 294 -4.00 6.36 -0.74
N PRO A 295 -4.19 5.32 0.09
CA PRO A 295 -4.05 3.92 -0.33
C PRO A 295 -4.91 3.53 -1.55
N LEU A 296 -6.14 4.02 -1.63
CA LEU A 296 -7.04 3.74 -2.75
C LEU A 296 -6.60 4.47 -4.03
N LYS A 297 -6.22 5.75 -3.94
CA LYS A 297 -5.67 6.51 -5.08
C LYS A 297 -4.42 5.84 -5.63
N LEU A 298 -3.50 5.41 -4.74
CA LEU A 298 -2.27 4.73 -5.14
C LEU A 298 -2.56 3.38 -5.81
N ASN A 299 -3.44 2.56 -5.24
CA ASN A 299 -3.87 1.30 -5.85
C ASN A 299 -4.38 1.50 -7.28
N ASN A 300 -5.26 2.46 -7.48
CA ASN A 300 -5.83 2.76 -8.78
C ASN A 300 -4.77 3.26 -9.77
N ARG A 301 -3.80 4.06 -9.33
CA ARG A 301 -2.71 4.57 -10.18
C ARG A 301 -1.78 3.43 -10.63
N ILE A 302 -1.44 2.51 -9.72
CA ILE A 302 -0.60 1.35 -10.04
C ILE A 302 -1.32 0.40 -11.02
N LEU A 303 -2.64 0.25 -10.91
CA LEU A 303 -3.46 -0.55 -11.84
C LEU A 303 -3.44 -0.02 -13.29
N GLN A 304 -3.08 1.25 -13.51
CA GLN A 304 -2.93 1.83 -14.85
C GLN A 304 -1.55 1.60 -15.48
N LEU A 305 -0.60 0.99 -14.76
CA LEU A 305 0.74 0.77 -15.29
C LEU A 305 0.73 -0.26 -16.44
N PRO A 306 1.42 0.00 -17.57
CA PRO A 306 1.54 -0.95 -18.68
C PRO A 306 2.25 -2.26 -18.28
N ALA A 307 3.12 -2.17 -17.28
CA ALA A 307 3.76 -3.28 -16.61
C ALA A 307 3.07 -3.44 -15.25
N ASN A 308 2.29 -4.51 -15.05
CA ASN A 308 1.45 -4.67 -13.87
C ASN A 308 2.25 -4.51 -12.57
N GLY A 309 1.89 -3.52 -11.74
CA GLY A 309 2.53 -3.29 -10.44
C GLY A 309 2.03 -4.22 -9.33
N PHE A 310 1.35 -5.31 -9.70
CA PHE A 310 0.72 -6.26 -8.79
C PHE A 310 0.91 -7.70 -9.27
N ASN A 311 0.99 -8.61 -8.31
CA ASN A 311 0.80 -10.06 -8.48
C ASN A 311 -0.44 -10.49 -7.68
N GLY A 312 -1.61 -10.55 -8.35
CA GLY A 312 -2.87 -10.69 -7.64
C GLY A 312 -3.13 -9.48 -6.74
N SER A 313 -3.21 -9.69 -5.43
CA SER A 313 -3.34 -8.62 -4.42
C SER A 313 -2.00 -8.13 -3.88
N GLU A 314 -0.88 -8.78 -4.22
CA GLU A 314 0.43 -8.37 -3.74
C GLU A 314 0.97 -7.21 -4.57
N VAL A 315 1.17 -6.05 -3.93
CA VAL A 315 1.80 -4.90 -4.58
C VAL A 315 3.31 -5.13 -4.72
N PHE A 316 3.84 -4.78 -5.88
CA PHE A 316 5.26 -4.87 -6.18
C PHE A 316 6.07 -3.79 -5.46
N PHE A 317 7.26 -4.15 -4.96
CA PHE A 317 8.12 -3.20 -4.24
C PHE A 317 8.56 -2.00 -5.10
N LEU A 318 8.72 -2.20 -6.41
CA LEU A 318 9.08 -1.11 -7.33
C LEU A 318 7.88 -0.19 -7.65
N ALA A 319 6.64 -0.58 -7.32
CA ALA A 319 5.44 0.11 -7.79
C ALA A 319 5.41 1.62 -7.50
N PRO A 320 5.78 2.11 -6.29
CA PRO A 320 5.83 3.56 -6.02
C PRO A 320 6.74 4.32 -6.99
N ALA A 321 7.92 3.76 -7.30
CA ALA A 321 8.90 4.33 -8.23
C ALA A 321 8.50 4.19 -9.71
N LEU A 322 7.44 3.44 -10.02
CA LEU A 322 6.87 3.37 -11.37
C LEU A 322 5.75 4.38 -11.58
N VAL A 323 5.10 4.84 -10.50
CA VAL A 323 3.98 5.81 -10.58
C VAL A 323 4.37 7.23 -10.19
N ILE A 324 5.46 7.41 -9.43
CA ILE A 324 6.03 8.71 -9.03
C ILE A 324 7.50 8.78 -9.47
N ASP A 325 7.81 9.71 -10.36
CA ASP A 325 9.09 9.76 -11.08
C ASP A 325 10.28 10.14 -10.19
N HIS A 326 10.06 11.02 -9.20
CA HIS A 326 11.10 11.42 -8.24
C HIS A 326 11.37 10.36 -7.14
N VAL A 327 10.59 9.28 -7.08
CA VAL A 327 10.77 8.22 -6.08
C VAL A 327 11.67 7.11 -6.63
N LYS A 328 12.70 6.74 -5.88
CA LYS A 328 13.63 5.65 -6.22
C LYS A 328 13.54 4.54 -5.17
N TYR A 329 13.46 3.29 -5.64
CA TYR A 329 13.53 2.08 -4.83
C TYR A 329 14.96 1.51 -4.85
N TRP A 330 15.50 1.20 -3.67
CA TRP A 330 16.89 0.77 -3.48
C TRP A 330 17.04 -0.69 -3.05
N GLY A 331 15.95 -1.46 -3.05
CA GLY A 331 15.96 -2.89 -2.76
C GLY A 331 15.39 -3.26 -1.39
N ASN A 332 15.25 -4.57 -1.18
CA ASN A 332 14.79 -5.18 0.06
C ASN A 332 15.94 -5.98 0.70
N TYR A 333 16.25 -5.74 1.97
CA TYR A 333 17.37 -6.38 2.65
C TYR A 333 16.95 -7.09 3.95
N ARG A 334 17.50 -8.28 4.21
CA ARG A 334 17.25 -9.10 5.40
C ARG A 334 18.52 -9.29 6.23
N SER A 335 18.34 -9.38 7.55
CA SER A 335 19.43 -9.57 8.52
C SER A 335 19.89 -11.03 8.62
N LYS A 336 19.06 -12.00 8.25
CA LYS A 336 19.32 -13.44 8.40
C LYS A 336 19.67 -14.10 7.06
N GLN A 337 20.86 -14.68 6.96
CA GLN A 337 21.38 -15.27 5.71
C GLN A 337 20.47 -16.35 5.12
N ASN A 338 20.00 -17.26 5.97
CA ASN A 338 19.21 -18.44 5.61
C ASN A 338 17.69 -18.23 5.76
N ALA A 339 17.22 -17.01 6.00
CA ALA A 339 15.79 -16.76 6.08
C ALA A 339 15.13 -16.87 4.69
N ASN A 340 14.00 -17.57 4.62
CA ASN A 340 13.22 -17.75 3.41
C ASN A 340 12.29 -16.55 3.17
N ILE A 341 12.89 -15.38 2.94
CA ILE A 341 12.16 -14.14 2.66
C ILE A 341 12.29 -13.84 1.16
N PRO A 342 11.23 -14.04 0.36
CA PRO A 342 11.27 -13.78 -1.08
C PRO A 342 11.71 -12.36 -1.40
N HIS A 343 12.33 -12.18 -2.57
CA HIS A 343 12.67 -10.86 -3.12
C HIS A 343 13.57 -9.99 -2.23
N SER A 344 14.42 -10.60 -1.39
CA SER A 344 15.32 -9.89 -0.46
C SER A 344 16.80 -10.27 -0.63
N PHE A 345 17.70 -9.39 -0.19
CA PHE A 345 19.16 -9.58 -0.16
C PHE A 345 19.68 -9.70 1.28
N TYR A 346 20.66 -10.57 1.51
CA TYR A 346 21.28 -10.67 2.83
C TYR A 346 22.21 -9.47 3.10
N ASP A 347 22.01 -8.79 4.22
CA ASP A 347 22.88 -7.73 4.74
C ASP A 347 23.07 -7.93 6.26
N PRO A 348 24.28 -8.33 6.72
CA PRO A 348 24.54 -8.54 8.15
C PRO A 348 24.45 -7.24 8.98
N ASN A 349 24.51 -6.08 8.33
CA ASN A 349 24.51 -4.76 8.96
C ASN A 349 23.18 -4.02 8.72
N LEU A 350 22.08 -4.76 8.54
CA LEU A 350 20.76 -4.18 8.22
C LEU A 350 20.35 -3.05 9.16
N ILE A 351 20.56 -3.19 10.47
CA ILE A 351 20.16 -2.15 11.44
C ILE A 351 20.92 -0.85 11.22
N GLN A 352 22.25 -0.92 11.07
CA GLN A 352 23.09 0.24 10.75
C GLN A 352 22.68 0.88 9.41
N LYS A 353 22.28 0.07 8.44
CA LYS A 353 21.77 0.55 7.15
C LYS A 353 20.46 1.32 7.32
N ILE A 354 19.51 0.80 8.12
CA ILE A 354 18.27 1.51 8.46
C ILE A 354 18.58 2.86 9.09
N ASP A 355 19.43 2.89 10.12
CA ASP A 355 19.85 4.13 10.79
C ASP A 355 20.45 5.14 9.81
N THR A 356 21.30 4.68 8.89
CA THR A 356 21.94 5.53 7.87
C THR A 356 20.93 6.17 6.93
N TYR A 357 19.91 5.42 6.50
CA TYR A 357 18.88 5.92 5.58
C TYR A 357 17.94 6.90 6.31
N LEU A 358 17.50 6.55 7.52
CA LEU A 358 16.67 7.44 8.34
C LEU A 358 17.38 8.77 8.62
N THR A 359 18.69 8.75 8.92
CA THR A 359 19.48 9.97 9.17
C THR A 359 19.58 10.88 7.94
N ARG A 360 19.42 10.33 6.72
CA ARG A 360 19.42 11.08 5.45
C ARG A 360 18.04 11.61 5.07
N GLY A 361 16.99 11.30 5.83
CA GLY A 361 15.61 11.58 5.45
C GLY A 361 15.07 10.61 4.40
N ASP A 362 15.73 9.48 4.16
CA ASP A 362 15.23 8.42 3.29
C ASP A 362 14.14 7.61 4.02
N ALA A 363 13.20 7.03 3.26
CA ALA A 363 12.13 6.22 3.82
C ALA A 363 12.54 4.75 3.94
N VAL A 364 12.20 4.16 5.08
CA VAL A 364 12.40 2.74 5.37
C VAL A 364 11.08 2.10 5.76
N ILE A 365 10.71 1.01 5.08
CA ILE A 365 9.53 0.21 5.40
C ILE A 365 10.00 -1.17 5.85
N ALA A 366 9.70 -1.54 7.09
CA ALA A 366 10.14 -2.80 7.70
C ALA A 366 9.07 -3.88 7.59
N GLN A 367 9.50 -5.09 7.23
CA GLN A 367 8.72 -6.31 7.36
C GLN A 367 8.89 -6.88 8.77
N VAL A 368 7.78 -7.09 9.46
CA VAL A 368 7.72 -7.61 10.82
C VAL A 368 6.78 -8.82 10.88
N ASP A 369 6.89 -9.57 11.96
CA ASP A 369 5.96 -10.65 12.30
C ASP A 369 4.69 -10.06 12.93
N LYS A 370 3.51 -10.35 12.38
CA LYS A 370 2.24 -9.80 12.88
C LYS A 370 1.89 -10.35 14.26
N ASP A 371 2.24 -11.60 14.52
CA ASP A 371 2.07 -12.26 15.82
C ASP A 371 3.43 -12.74 16.35
N PRO A 372 4.18 -11.88 17.05
CA PRO A 372 5.50 -12.24 17.59
C PRO A 372 5.41 -13.26 18.74
N THR A 373 4.20 -13.69 19.14
CA THR A 373 3.98 -14.66 20.20
C THR A 373 3.80 -16.09 19.69
N ASP A 374 3.56 -16.30 18.39
CA ASP A 374 3.49 -17.62 17.76
C ASP A 374 4.90 -18.09 17.29
N PRO A 375 5.55 -19.02 18.00
CA PRO A 375 6.89 -19.49 17.62
C PRO A 375 6.88 -20.41 16.38
N TYR A 376 5.72 -20.87 15.91
CA TYR A 376 5.59 -21.85 14.84
C TYR A 376 5.32 -21.22 13.46
N ASN A 377 4.63 -20.08 13.40
CA ASN A 377 4.21 -19.43 12.14
C ASN A 377 4.92 -18.10 11.83
N PHE A 378 6.03 -17.82 12.50
CA PHE A 378 6.76 -16.55 12.45
C PHE A 378 7.24 -16.07 11.06
N HIS A 379 7.13 -16.89 10.01
CA HIS A 379 7.47 -16.51 8.63
C HIS A 379 6.26 -16.36 7.71
N VAL A 380 5.06 -16.67 8.22
CA VAL A 380 3.81 -16.78 7.46
C VAL A 380 2.95 -15.54 7.66
N GLU A 381 2.86 -15.01 8.88
CA GLU A 381 2.05 -13.83 9.18
C GLU A 381 2.82 -12.53 8.97
N GLN A 382 3.05 -12.19 7.71
CA GLN A 382 3.82 -11.01 7.35
C GLN A 382 3.02 -9.72 7.54
N HIS A 383 3.66 -8.73 8.17
CA HIS A 383 3.14 -7.37 8.28
C HIS A 383 4.21 -6.34 7.88
N TRP A 384 3.78 -5.19 7.39
CA TRP A 384 4.67 -4.11 6.97
C TRP A 384 4.37 -2.85 7.76
N VAL A 385 5.41 -2.15 8.20
CA VAL A 385 5.31 -0.90 8.98
C VAL A 385 6.27 0.16 8.42
N LEU A 386 5.90 1.43 8.47
CA LEU A 386 6.77 2.53 8.06
C LEU A 386 7.65 2.92 9.26
N VAL A 387 8.97 2.88 9.10
CA VAL A 387 9.91 3.30 10.15
C VAL A 387 10.08 4.81 10.10
N LEU A 388 9.77 5.48 11.22
CA LEU A 388 9.85 6.94 11.31
C LEU A 388 11.21 7.41 11.81
N ALA A 389 11.68 6.84 12.92
CA ALA A 389 12.88 7.32 13.58
C ALA A 389 13.46 6.28 14.54
N ARG A 390 14.77 6.38 14.76
CA ARG A 390 15.46 5.69 15.86
C ARG A 390 15.09 6.35 17.18
N GLN A 391 14.66 5.55 18.17
CA GLN A 391 14.39 5.99 19.54
C GLN A 391 15.19 5.14 20.53
N GLY A 392 16.41 5.59 20.85
CA GLY A 392 17.33 4.88 21.73
C GLY A 392 17.65 3.48 21.19
N ASN A 393 17.17 2.46 21.87
CA ASN A 393 17.38 1.05 21.53
C ASN A 393 16.26 0.43 20.67
N ASP A 394 15.33 1.24 20.17
CA ASP A 394 14.16 0.82 19.41
C ASP A 394 13.91 1.75 18.20
N TYR A 395 12.87 1.45 17.42
CA TYR A 395 12.32 2.31 16.38
C TYR A 395 10.89 2.73 16.71
N LEU A 396 10.58 3.98 16.40
CA LEU A 396 9.20 4.44 16.26
C LEU A 396 8.72 4.11 14.84
N VAL A 397 7.56 3.47 14.72
CA VAL A 397 6.96 3.10 13.44
C VAL A 397 5.53 3.58 13.32
N LEU A 398 5.06 3.91 12.11
CA LEU A 398 3.63 3.97 11.80
C LEU A 398 3.15 2.60 11.37
N ASP A 399 2.18 2.07 12.11
CA ASP A 399 1.55 0.81 11.79
C ASP A 399 0.34 1.03 10.88
N PRO A 400 0.28 0.46 9.65
CA PRO A 400 -0.87 0.62 8.78
C PRO A 400 -2.15 -0.05 9.30
N ILE A 401 -2.14 -0.84 10.38
CA ILE A 401 -3.37 -1.37 11.00
C ILE A 401 -4.27 -0.21 11.45
N ASP A 402 -3.72 0.82 12.08
CA ASP A 402 -4.47 1.94 12.66
C ASP A 402 -3.89 3.32 12.31
N GLY A 403 -2.77 3.37 11.59
CA GLY A 403 -2.05 4.58 11.22
C GLY A 403 -1.34 5.26 12.40
N LYS A 404 -1.20 4.59 13.55
CA LYS A 404 -0.66 5.21 14.77
C LYS A 404 0.84 4.95 14.94
N PRO A 405 1.57 5.94 15.52
CA PRO A 405 2.95 5.73 15.91
C PRO A 405 3.05 4.78 17.11
N VAL A 406 3.91 3.77 17.02
CA VAL A 406 4.11 2.75 18.05
C VAL A 406 5.58 2.33 18.13
N SER A 407 5.99 1.84 19.30
CA SER A 407 7.30 1.18 19.50
C SER A 407 7.33 -0.15 18.75
N LEU A 408 8.35 -0.33 17.88
CA LEU A 408 8.53 -1.56 17.10
C LEU A 408 8.74 -2.75 18.02
N LEU A 409 9.68 -2.67 18.96
CA LEU A 409 9.99 -3.80 19.86
C LEU A 409 8.85 -4.10 20.83
N SER A 410 8.09 -3.09 21.27
CA SER A 410 6.94 -3.33 22.15
C SER A 410 5.82 -4.09 21.45
N LYS A 411 5.61 -3.88 20.14
CA LYS A 411 4.51 -4.47 19.39
C LYS A 411 4.91 -5.75 18.65
N TYR A 412 6.12 -5.79 18.10
CA TYR A 412 6.61 -6.85 17.21
C TYR A 412 7.89 -7.54 17.69
N GLY A 413 8.46 -7.11 18.83
CA GLY A 413 9.60 -7.77 19.43
C GLY A 413 9.20 -9.07 20.14
N ARG A 414 10.03 -10.11 20.03
CA ARG A 414 9.80 -11.36 20.77
C ARG A 414 10.03 -11.19 22.28
N GLN A 415 9.22 -11.90 23.08
CA GLN A 415 9.29 -11.85 24.54
C GLN A 415 10.56 -12.51 25.11
N THR A 416 11.22 -13.39 24.36
CA THR A 416 12.55 -13.94 24.72
C THR A 416 13.62 -12.92 24.40
N ARG A 417 13.87 -11.96 25.33
CA ARG A 417 14.82 -10.86 25.12
C ARG A 417 16.21 -11.38 24.72
N PRO A 418 16.73 -11.02 23.53
CA PRO A 418 18.14 -11.18 23.20
C PRO A 418 19.01 -10.38 24.18
N GLN A 419 20.25 -10.82 24.40
CA GLN A 419 21.16 -10.15 25.36
C GLN A 419 21.54 -8.71 24.94
N ARG A 420 21.34 -8.32 23.67
CA ARG A 420 21.59 -6.98 23.14
C ARG A 420 20.39 -6.46 22.34
N ALA A 421 20.11 -5.17 22.44
CA ALA A 421 18.99 -4.51 21.75
C ALA A 421 19.05 -4.63 20.22
N GLU A 422 20.25 -4.58 19.64
CA GLU A 422 20.44 -4.74 18.19
C GLU A 422 20.01 -6.12 17.69
N ASP A 423 20.24 -7.17 18.48
CA ASP A 423 19.81 -8.53 18.15
C ASP A 423 18.27 -8.66 18.22
N ALA A 424 17.63 -7.94 19.14
CA ALA A 424 16.16 -7.87 19.21
C ALA A 424 15.57 -7.22 17.96
N LEU A 425 16.18 -6.13 17.48
CA LEU A 425 15.77 -5.47 16.24
C LEU A 425 16.02 -6.37 15.02
N LYS A 426 17.15 -7.07 14.96
CA LYS A 426 17.45 -8.04 13.88
C LYS A 426 16.48 -9.22 13.86
N ASP A 427 15.93 -9.59 15.01
CA ASP A 427 14.93 -10.65 15.11
C ASP A 427 13.53 -10.17 14.71
N ALA A 428 13.14 -8.97 15.16
CA ALA A 428 11.84 -8.37 14.86
C ALA A 428 11.70 -7.89 13.41
N ILE A 429 12.77 -7.32 12.84
CA ILE A 429 12.80 -6.85 11.44
C ILE A 429 13.30 -7.99 10.56
N GLN A 430 12.36 -8.63 9.86
CA GLN A 430 12.64 -9.75 8.95
C GLN A 430 13.36 -9.26 7.70
N SER A 431 12.85 -8.18 7.10
CA SER A 431 13.48 -7.46 6.00
C SER A 431 13.07 -5.99 5.99
N ALA A 432 13.76 -5.15 5.21
CA ALA A 432 13.41 -3.74 5.07
C ALA A 432 13.60 -3.25 3.63
N LEU A 433 12.62 -2.48 3.16
CA LEU A 433 12.59 -1.78 1.88
C LEU A 433 13.12 -0.36 2.07
N PHE A 434 13.88 0.12 1.08
CA PHE A 434 14.52 1.44 1.12
C PHE A 434 14.09 2.30 -0.07
N TYR A 435 13.64 3.53 0.21
CA TYR A 435 13.18 4.49 -0.79
C TYR A 435 13.76 5.88 -0.55
N ARG A 436 13.88 6.66 -1.63
CA ARG A 436 14.39 8.04 -1.61
C ARG A 436 13.57 8.91 -2.57
N SER A 437 13.34 10.17 -2.19
CA SER A 437 12.93 11.23 -3.12
C SER A 437 14.15 11.93 -3.70
N THR A 438 14.17 12.22 -5.01
CA THR A 438 15.24 12.96 -5.67
C THR A 438 15.08 14.48 -5.57
N GLU A 439 13.96 14.98 -5.04
CA GLU A 439 13.72 16.43 -4.88
C GLU A 439 14.46 17.04 -3.67
N THR A 440 14.96 16.22 -2.75
CA THR A 440 15.68 16.68 -1.54
C THR A 440 17.14 17.10 -1.79
N GLU A 441 17.60 17.13 -3.05
CA GLU A 441 18.96 17.55 -3.41
C GLU A 441 19.08 19.06 -3.77
N ASP A 442 17.99 19.83 -3.86
CA ASP A 442 17.98 21.17 -4.49
C ASP A 442 17.88 22.41 -3.55
N GLU A 443 18.31 22.35 -2.28
CA GLU A 443 18.49 23.57 -1.46
C GLU A 443 19.85 24.27 -1.67
N GLY A 444 20.35 24.27 -2.91
CA GLY A 444 21.73 24.64 -3.19
C GLY A 444 22.03 25.41 -4.47
N GLU A 445 21.05 25.88 -5.25
CA GLU A 445 21.35 26.73 -6.42
C GLU A 445 20.38 27.93 -6.55
N LYS A 446 20.99 29.10 -6.76
CA LYS A 446 20.33 30.42 -6.79
C LYS A 446 19.27 30.49 -7.89
N LYS A 447 18.10 31.01 -7.55
CA LYS A 447 17.10 31.48 -8.52
C LYS A 447 17.49 32.88 -8.99
N ASP A 448 17.65 33.03 -10.30
CA ASP A 448 17.70 34.34 -10.95
C ASP A 448 16.26 34.73 -11.35
N ASP A 449 15.97 36.03 -11.21
CA ASP A 449 14.70 36.68 -11.54
C ASP A 449 14.42 36.59 -13.03
N ASP A 450 13.49 35.73 -13.44
CA ASP A 450 12.53 35.99 -14.53
C ASP A 450 11.45 34.91 -14.53
N GLY A 451 10.33 35.22 -13.88
CA GLY A 451 9.19 34.33 -13.67
C GLY A 451 8.45 33.93 -14.94
N GLN A 452 9.00 33.00 -15.72
CA GLN A 452 8.27 32.19 -16.69
C GLN A 452 8.62 30.71 -16.54
N SER A 453 7.75 29.99 -15.80
CA SER A 453 7.69 28.53 -15.84
C SER A 453 7.04 28.10 -17.17
N GLN A 454 7.86 27.72 -18.13
CA GLN A 454 7.49 26.78 -19.17
C GLN A 454 8.44 25.58 -19.08
N ILE A 455 8.11 24.58 -18.27
CA ILE A 455 8.81 23.30 -18.31
C ILE A 455 7.78 22.23 -18.68
N GLY A 456 7.87 21.78 -19.93
CA GLY A 456 7.14 20.63 -20.47
C GLY A 456 7.72 19.28 -20.01
N PRO A 457 7.26 18.15 -20.57
CA PRO A 457 7.55 16.80 -20.05
C PRO A 457 9.05 16.49 -19.95
N GLU A 458 9.48 16.22 -18.71
CA GLU A 458 10.74 15.65 -18.19
C GLU A 458 11.85 15.31 -19.21
N GLU A 459 12.95 16.05 -19.13
CA GLU A 459 14.14 15.85 -19.96
C GLU A 459 14.86 14.53 -19.59
N LEU A 460 15.22 13.72 -20.61
CA LEU A 460 15.99 12.48 -20.42
C LEU A 460 17.48 12.81 -20.27
N VAL A 461 18.04 12.69 -19.06
CA VAL A 461 19.45 13.07 -18.80
C VAL A 461 20.40 11.87 -18.73
N TYR A 462 21.62 12.05 -19.25
CA TYR A 462 22.75 11.15 -19.02
C TYR A 462 23.86 11.86 -18.25
N THR A 463 24.14 11.39 -17.02
CA THR A 463 25.17 11.93 -16.12
C THR A 463 26.31 10.93 -15.89
N GLY A 464 26.41 9.91 -16.74
CA GLY A 464 27.45 8.88 -16.67
C GLY A 464 28.78 9.31 -17.29
N PRO A 465 29.79 8.42 -17.26
CA PRO A 465 31.06 8.65 -17.93
C PRO A 465 30.85 8.93 -19.42
N LYS A 466 31.58 9.89 -19.99
CA LYS A 466 31.46 10.24 -21.41
C LYS A 466 31.56 8.97 -22.28
N TRP A 467 30.53 8.73 -23.08
CA TRP A 467 30.56 7.65 -24.07
C TRP A 467 31.62 7.97 -25.13
N GLN A 468 32.37 6.96 -25.56
CA GLN A 468 33.49 7.16 -26.49
C GLN A 468 33.05 7.60 -27.89
N PHE A 469 31.76 7.45 -28.19
CA PHE A 469 31.11 8.01 -29.38
C PHE A 469 30.12 9.09 -28.95
N ASP A 470 29.91 10.09 -29.80
CA ASP A 470 29.01 11.22 -29.57
C ASP A 470 27.53 10.93 -29.90
N HIS A 471 27.23 9.71 -30.36
CA HIS A 471 25.88 9.27 -30.73
C HIS A 471 25.65 7.79 -30.38
N CYS A 472 24.38 7.37 -30.41
CA CYS A 472 24.00 5.96 -30.36
C CYS A 472 24.41 5.27 -31.67
N LEU A 473 25.26 4.25 -31.59
CA LEU A 473 25.72 3.51 -32.76
C LEU A 473 24.60 2.67 -33.37
N ILE A 474 24.57 2.62 -34.71
CA ILE A 474 23.72 1.70 -35.47
C ILE A 474 24.36 0.31 -35.45
N GLY A 475 23.80 -0.61 -34.68
CA GLY A 475 24.37 -1.93 -34.42
C GLY A 475 23.59 -3.10 -35.05
N LEU A 476 24.25 -4.22 -35.30
CA LEU A 476 23.61 -5.46 -35.77
C LEU A 476 23.96 -6.64 -34.86
N HIS A 477 22.98 -7.47 -34.54
CA HIS A 477 23.22 -8.76 -33.91
C HIS A 477 23.73 -9.77 -34.95
N ASP A 478 24.88 -10.37 -34.66
CA ASP A 478 25.51 -11.43 -35.46
C ASP A 478 24.63 -12.69 -35.51
N ARG A 479 25.01 -13.69 -36.31
CA ARG A 479 24.27 -14.89 -36.59
C ARG A 479 23.83 -15.62 -35.32
N ALA A 480 22.57 -16.05 -35.28
CA ALA A 480 22.04 -16.80 -34.13
C ALA A 480 22.72 -18.18 -34.05
N ASN A 481 23.28 -18.48 -32.87
CA ASN A 481 23.70 -19.81 -32.45
C ASN A 481 24.67 -20.53 -33.39
N ARG A 482 25.44 -19.80 -34.23
CA ARG A 482 26.39 -20.35 -35.22
C ARG A 482 27.47 -19.33 -35.60
N HIS A 483 28.60 -19.82 -36.10
CA HIS A 483 29.70 -19.01 -36.62
C HIS A 483 29.31 -18.16 -37.86
N PRO A 484 29.76 -16.90 -37.95
CA PRO A 484 29.50 -16.02 -39.09
C PRO A 484 30.00 -16.59 -40.41
N GLN A 485 29.25 -16.35 -41.48
CA GLN A 485 29.63 -16.74 -42.84
C GLN A 485 30.08 -15.51 -43.63
N PRO A 486 30.89 -15.67 -44.71
CA PRO A 486 31.29 -14.55 -45.57
C PRO A 486 30.14 -13.69 -46.08
N ALA A 487 28.97 -14.28 -46.34
CA ALA A 487 27.77 -13.56 -46.74
C ALA A 487 27.16 -12.69 -45.62
N ASP A 488 27.31 -13.07 -44.36
CA ASP A 488 26.89 -12.24 -43.22
C ASP A 488 27.78 -10.99 -43.11
N HIS A 489 29.09 -11.15 -43.32
CA HIS A 489 30.01 -10.01 -43.41
C HIS A 489 29.66 -9.09 -44.59
N ALA A 490 29.34 -9.67 -45.76
CA ALA A 490 29.05 -8.90 -46.97
C ALA A 490 27.81 -8.01 -46.83
N ILE A 491 26.75 -8.50 -46.16
CA ILE A 491 25.52 -7.71 -45.99
C ILE A 491 25.70 -6.58 -44.95
N ALA A 492 26.52 -6.81 -43.93
CA ALA A 492 26.70 -5.89 -42.80
C ALA A 492 27.80 -4.83 -43.00
N ARG A 493 28.89 -5.16 -43.70
CA ARG A 493 30.05 -4.27 -43.91
C ARG A 493 29.63 -2.90 -44.45
N GLY A 494 30.11 -1.85 -43.80
CA GLY A 494 29.87 -0.46 -44.21
C GLY A 494 28.47 0.07 -43.91
N LYS A 495 27.57 -0.74 -43.35
CA LYS A 495 26.21 -0.33 -42.96
C LYS A 495 26.03 -0.20 -41.45
N PHE A 496 26.68 -1.06 -40.68
CA PHE A 496 26.59 -1.06 -39.22
C PHE A 496 27.91 -0.60 -38.60
N GLU A 497 27.79 0.22 -37.58
CA GLU A 497 28.91 0.78 -36.83
C GLU A 497 29.33 -0.10 -35.68
N SER A 498 28.40 -0.90 -35.16
CA SER A 498 28.66 -1.88 -34.12
C SER A 498 28.12 -3.27 -34.45
N ILE A 499 28.79 -4.30 -33.96
CA ILE A 499 28.31 -5.68 -34.06
C ILE A 499 28.25 -6.30 -32.67
N LYS A 500 27.10 -6.91 -32.37
CA LYS A 500 26.94 -7.75 -31.20
C LYS A 500 27.23 -9.19 -31.59
N VAL A 501 28.34 -9.72 -31.09
CA VAL A 501 28.79 -11.10 -31.30
C VAL A 501 28.47 -11.96 -30.08
N GLN A 502 28.66 -13.28 -30.21
CA GLN A 502 28.50 -14.24 -29.12
C GLN A 502 29.87 -14.85 -28.76
N SER A 503 30.06 -15.22 -27.49
CA SER A 503 31.20 -16.05 -27.09
C SER A 503 31.21 -17.35 -27.90
N GLY A 504 32.40 -17.73 -28.39
CA GLY A 504 32.61 -18.80 -29.35
C GLY A 504 32.97 -18.29 -30.74
N VAL A 505 32.75 -17.00 -31.05
CA VAL A 505 33.24 -16.38 -32.29
C VAL A 505 34.77 -16.30 -32.30
N THR A 506 35.38 -16.59 -33.46
CA THR A 506 36.81 -16.36 -33.65
C THR A 506 37.10 -14.88 -33.89
N VAL A 507 38.33 -14.43 -33.58
CA VAL A 507 38.78 -13.06 -33.86
C VAL A 507 38.67 -12.71 -35.36
N ALA A 508 38.95 -13.68 -36.24
CA ALA A 508 38.86 -13.49 -37.68
C ALA A 508 37.42 -13.27 -38.15
N GLU A 509 36.46 -14.02 -37.61
CA GLU A 509 35.03 -13.84 -37.87
C GLU A 509 34.55 -12.48 -37.36
N MET A 510 34.85 -12.13 -36.10
CA MET A 510 34.50 -10.83 -35.52
C MET A 510 35.04 -9.66 -36.37
N LYS A 511 36.34 -9.66 -36.67
CA LYS A 511 36.98 -8.62 -37.51
C LYS A 511 36.50 -8.64 -38.95
N GLY A 512 35.91 -9.75 -39.41
CA GLY A 512 35.28 -9.89 -40.71
C GLY A 512 34.21 -8.82 -40.98
N TYR A 513 33.53 -8.33 -39.94
CA TYR A 513 32.53 -7.27 -40.04
C TYR A 513 33.10 -5.85 -40.26
N LYS A 514 34.35 -5.60 -39.82
CA LYS A 514 34.98 -4.26 -39.85
C LYS A 514 34.19 -3.17 -39.12
N ALA A 515 33.60 -3.49 -37.98
CA ALA A 515 32.83 -2.54 -37.18
C ALA A 515 33.73 -1.68 -36.27
N LYS A 516 33.24 -0.51 -35.86
CA LYS A 516 33.95 0.41 -34.96
C LYS A 516 33.92 -0.07 -33.50
N PHE A 517 32.86 -0.78 -33.11
CA PHE A 517 32.63 -1.24 -31.75
C PHE A 517 32.04 -2.65 -31.71
N TYR A 518 32.47 -3.46 -30.76
CA TYR A 518 31.98 -4.82 -30.56
C TYR A 518 31.48 -5.01 -29.13
N LEU A 519 30.27 -5.56 -29.01
CA LEU A 519 29.70 -6.05 -27.76
C LEU A 519 29.62 -7.56 -27.85
N CYS A 520 30.07 -8.28 -26.83
CA CYS A 520 30.05 -9.74 -26.81
C CYS A 520 29.02 -10.26 -25.81
N ARG A 521 28.06 -11.07 -26.24
CA ARG A 521 27.22 -11.86 -25.32
C ARG A 521 28.01 -13.04 -24.79
N LEU A 522 28.12 -13.16 -23.47
CA LEU A 522 28.65 -14.35 -22.80
C LEU A 522 27.58 -15.44 -22.81
N PHE A 523 27.71 -16.42 -23.68
CA PHE A 523 26.73 -17.47 -23.87
C PHE A 523 27.21 -18.81 -23.31
N GLU A 524 26.30 -19.47 -22.61
CA GLU A 524 26.37 -20.89 -22.25
C GLU A 524 24.95 -21.44 -22.34
N SER A 525 24.80 -22.70 -22.71
CA SER A 525 23.48 -23.32 -22.83
C SER A 525 23.03 -23.88 -21.49
N TRP A 526 21.96 -23.31 -20.92
CA TRP A 526 21.37 -23.89 -19.71
C TRP A 526 20.68 -25.22 -20.00
N ASN A 527 19.89 -25.32 -21.09
CA ASN A 527 19.17 -26.54 -21.50
C ASN A 527 18.41 -27.21 -20.34
N GLY A 528 17.78 -26.39 -19.50
CA GLY A 528 17.07 -26.87 -18.32
C GLY A 528 17.97 -27.56 -17.30
N ARG A 529 19.24 -27.16 -17.18
CA ARG A 529 20.21 -27.66 -16.17
C ARG A 529 20.51 -26.58 -15.13
N HIS A 530 20.98 -27.03 -13.96
CA HIS A 530 21.59 -26.14 -12.98
C HIS A 530 23.07 -25.91 -13.32
N LEU A 531 23.46 -24.67 -13.58
CA LEU A 531 24.82 -24.27 -13.92
C LEU A 531 25.39 -23.38 -12.82
N SER A 532 26.39 -23.86 -12.08
CA SER A 532 27.03 -23.04 -11.04
C SER A 532 27.86 -21.90 -11.67
N VAL A 533 28.10 -20.83 -10.91
CA VAL A 533 28.94 -19.69 -11.34
C VAL A 533 30.31 -20.16 -11.85
N ASN A 534 30.93 -21.15 -11.20
CA ASN A 534 32.22 -21.68 -11.65
C ASN A 534 32.14 -22.39 -12.99
N LYS A 535 31.09 -23.19 -13.21
CA LYS A 535 30.88 -23.89 -14.48
C LYS A 535 30.62 -22.91 -15.61
N PHE A 536 29.79 -21.88 -15.37
CA PHE A 536 29.56 -20.81 -16.32
C PHE A 536 30.86 -20.10 -16.71
N ILE A 537 31.64 -19.66 -15.72
CA ILE A 537 32.91 -18.97 -15.97
C ILE A 537 33.89 -19.88 -16.73
N GLN A 538 33.98 -21.16 -16.35
CA GLN A 538 34.84 -22.12 -17.05
C GLN A 538 34.43 -22.29 -18.52
N ALA A 539 33.14 -22.29 -18.81
CA ALA A 539 32.63 -22.43 -20.17
C ALA A 539 32.95 -21.21 -21.05
N VAL A 540 32.76 -19.99 -20.53
CA VAL A 540 32.96 -18.77 -21.34
C VAL A 540 34.40 -18.25 -21.37
N SER A 541 35.25 -18.65 -20.40
CA SER A 541 36.63 -18.13 -20.27
C SER A 541 37.53 -18.34 -21.51
N PRO A 542 37.49 -19.49 -22.21
CA PRO A 542 38.34 -19.71 -23.38
C PRO A 542 38.10 -18.69 -24.50
N ASP A 543 36.87 -18.23 -24.65
CA ASP A 543 36.46 -17.33 -25.73
C ASP A 543 36.72 -15.86 -25.40
N ILE A 544 36.71 -15.50 -24.11
CA ILE A 544 36.87 -14.11 -23.67
C ILE A 544 38.29 -13.61 -23.93
N ALA A 545 39.33 -14.40 -23.61
CA ALA A 545 40.70 -13.91 -23.65
C ALA A 545 41.18 -13.46 -25.05
N PRO A 546 40.91 -14.19 -26.15
CA PRO A 546 41.24 -13.73 -27.49
C PRO A 546 40.49 -12.45 -27.90
N LEU A 547 39.25 -12.27 -27.44
CA LEU A 547 38.45 -11.08 -27.74
C LEU A 547 38.99 -9.84 -27.02
N ILE A 548 39.36 -9.97 -25.74
CA ILE A 548 40.02 -8.89 -24.97
C ILE A 548 41.32 -8.47 -25.66
N ALA A 549 42.15 -9.43 -26.05
CA ALA A 549 43.41 -9.16 -26.77
C ALA A 549 43.21 -8.42 -28.11
N ASN A 550 41.97 -8.35 -28.59
CA ASN A 550 41.57 -7.66 -29.82
C ASN A 550 40.62 -6.49 -29.57
N GLY A 551 40.60 -5.94 -28.35
CA GLY A 551 39.93 -4.68 -28.02
C GLY A 551 38.46 -4.80 -27.62
N VAL A 552 37.96 -6.01 -27.34
CA VAL A 552 36.59 -6.18 -26.80
C VAL A 552 36.61 -5.96 -25.29
N GLU A 553 35.90 -4.94 -24.84
CA GLU A 553 35.80 -4.58 -23.42
C GLU A 553 34.41 -4.82 -22.82
N TYR A 554 33.35 -4.82 -23.64
CA TYR A 554 31.95 -4.85 -23.19
C TYR A 554 31.34 -6.23 -23.41
N PHE A 555 30.93 -6.86 -22.31
CA PHE A 555 30.37 -8.19 -22.31
C PHE A 555 28.97 -8.19 -21.69
N GLU A 556 27.94 -8.54 -22.48
CA GLU A 556 26.59 -8.78 -21.97
C GLU A 556 26.55 -10.14 -21.27
N PHE A 557 26.04 -10.18 -20.04
CA PHE A 557 25.96 -11.40 -19.27
C PHE A 557 24.78 -12.27 -19.71
N HIS A 558 25.02 -13.33 -20.50
CA HIS A 558 23.98 -14.26 -20.93
C HIS A 558 22.80 -13.59 -21.67
N ASN A 559 21.66 -14.27 -21.74
CA ASN A 559 20.47 -13.85 -22.46
C ASN A 559 19.22 -14.08 -21.60
N GLU A 560 18.25 -13.17 -21.66
CA GLU A 560 16.88 -13.29 -21.12
C GLU A 560 16.71 -14.21 -19.90
N PRO A 561 17.36 -13.91 -18.75
CA PRO A 561 17.38 -14.78 -17.58
C PRO A 561 15.99 -14.98 -16.93
N ASN A 562 14.97 -14.26 -17.38
CA ASN A 562 13.58 -14.47 -16.99
C ASN A 562 12.87 -15.60 -17.78
N LEU A 563 13.59 -16.33 -18.64
CA LEU A 563 13.07 -17.48 -19.38
C LEU A 563 13.62 -18.81 -18.84
N THR A 564 12.79 -19.86 -18.86
CA THR A 564 13.20 -21.16 -18.31
C THR A 564 14.35 -21.82 -19.07
N HIS A 565 14.40 -21.67 -20.39
CA HIS A 565 15.50 -22.23 -21.19
C HIS A 565 16.85 -21.52 -20.97
N GLU A 566 16.82 -20.28 -20.46
CA GLU A 566 17.98 -19.43 -20.16
C GLU A 566 18.34 -19.44 -18.65
N GLY A 567 17.77 -20.39 -17.89
CA GLY A 567 18.18 -20.67 -16.52
C GLY A 567 17.19 -20.29 -15.42
N LEU A 568 16.02 -19.75 -15.75
CA LEU A 568 14.92 -19.65 -14.78
C LEU A 568 14.40 -21.05 -14.41
N LYS A 569 14.27 -21.32 -13.12
CA LYS A 569 13.69 -22.55 -12.59
C LYS A 569 12.18 -22.38 -12.44
N ALA A 570 11.41 -23.29 -13.05
CA ALA A 570 9.95 -23.37 -12.94
C ALA A 570 9.51 -24.82 -12.62
N ALA A 571 8.21 -25.04 -12.39
CA ALA A 571 7.68 -26.38 -12.15
C ALA A 571 8.04 -27.33 -13.31
N GLY A 572 8.73 -28.44 -13.01
CA GLY A 572 9.15 -29.43 -14.02
C GLY A 572 10.36 -29.05 -14.87
N VAL A 573 10.97 -27.87 -14.69
CA VAL A 573 12.14 -27.41 -15.45
C VAL A 573 13.27 -27.02 -14.49
N HIS A 574 14.46 -27.65 -14.60
CA HIS A 574 15.59 -27.22 -13.79
C HIS A 574 16.18 -25.91 -14.32
N GLY A 575 16.78 -25.14 -13.41
CA GLY A 575 17.41 -23.87 -13.71
C GLY A 575 18.40 -23.51 -12.60
N SER A 576 18.99 -22.32 -12.71
CA SER A 576 19.98 -21.82 -11.75
C SER A 576 19.42 -20.83 -10.75
N TRP A 577 18.29 -20.19 -11.05
CA TRP A 577 17.61 -19.26 -10.16
C TRP A 577 16.10 -19.37 -10.31
N ARG A 578 15.34 -19.10 -9.25
CA ARG A 578 13.87 -19.12 -9.25
C ARG A 578 13.23 -17.77 -9.54
N ASN A 579 13.97 -16.68 -9.37
CA ASN A 579 13.48 -15.30 -9.47
C ASN A 579 14.65 -14.33 -9.66
N GLY A 580 14.34 -13.05 -9.85
CA GLY A 580 15.34 -12.00 -10.04
C GLY A 580 16.36 -11.85 -8.91
N SER A 581 16.01 -12.14 -7.65
CA SER A 581 16.92 -11.99 -6.51
C SER A 581 17.95 -13.11 -6.45
N GLU A 582 17.53 -14.34 -6.73
CA GLU A 582 18.48 -15.45 -6.92
C GLU A 582 19.39 -15.20 -8.13
N PHE A 583 18.85 -14.68 -9.24
CA PHE A 583 19.64 -14.27 -10.39
C PHE A 583 20.63 -13.16 -10.02
N ALA A 584 20.23 -12.14 -9.28
CA ALA A 584 21.13 -11.06 -8.91
C ALA A 584 22.32 -11.54 -8.08
N ASN A 585 22.09 -12.47 -7.14
CA ASN A 585 23.17 -13.12 -6.40
C ASN A 585 24.11 -13.91 -7.32
N TYR A 586 23.57 -14.58 -8.34
CA TYR A 586 24.35 -15.29 -9.35
C TYR A 586 25.21 -14.33 -10.18
N PHE A 587 24.57 -13.30 -10.76
CA PHE A 587 25.18 -12.27 -11.59
C PHE A 587 26.31 -11.55 -10.87
N ILE A 588 26.08 -11.06 -9.65
CA ILE A 588 27.09 -10.30 -8.89
C ILE A 588 28.33 -11.16 -8.62
N LYS A 589 28.14 -12.44 -8.25
CA LYS A 589 29.25 -13.39 -8.04
C LYS A 589 29.99 -13.68 -9.34
N ALA A 590 29.26 -13.88 -10.44
CA ALA A 590 29.86 -14.17 -11.74
C ALA A 590 30.64 -12.98 -12.28
N ARG A 591 30.04 -11.77 -12.26
CA ARG A 591 30.69 -10.50 -12.61
C ARG A 591 31.98 -10.30 -11.82
N LYS A 592 31.92 -10.41 -10.49
CA LYS A 592 33.12 -10.23 -9.63
C LYS A 592 34.24 -11.19 -10.01
N ARG A 593 33.93 -12.46 -10.22
CA ARG A 593 34.95 -13.48 -10.59
C ARG A 593 35.48 -13.30 -12.01
N LEU A 594 34.62 -12.91 -12.95
CA LEU A 594 35.04 -12.57 -14.32
C LEU A 594 36.01 -11.38 -14.31
N GLN A 595 35.69 -10.30 -13.59
CA GLN A 595 36.56 -9.13 -13.46
C GLN A 595 37.86 -9.42 -12.69
N GLN A 596 37.83 -10.34 -11.72
CA GLN A 596 39.05 -10.82 -11.06
C GLN A 596 39.96 -11.60 -12.02
N ARG A 597 39.37 -12.39 -12.93
CA ARG A 597 40.13 -13.19 -13.90
C ARG A 597 40.59 -12.37 -15.10
N PHE A 598 39.79 -11.38 -15.51
CA PHE A 598 40.00 -10.54 -16.67
C PHE A 598 39.83 -9.06 -16.27
N PRO A 599 40.84 -8.46 -15.63
CA PRO A 599 40.77 -7.06 -15.22
C PRO A 599 40.49 -6.13 -16.41
N GLY A 600 39.62 -5.14 -16.19
CA GLY A 600 39.29 -4.12 -17.20
C GLY A 600 38.04 -4.40 -18.02
N ILE A 601 37.51 -5.64 -18.02
CA ILE A 601 36.24 -5.90 -18.71
C ILE A 601 35.04 -5.28 -17.99
N LYS A 602 34.06 -4.88 -18.79
CA LYS A 602 32.76 -4.37 -18.32
C LYS A 602 31.70 -5.44 -18.54
N ILE A 603 30.95 -5.74 -17.50
CA ILE A 603 29.88 -6.74 -17.53
C ILE A 603 28.52 -6.03 -17.43
N GLY A 604 27.72 -6.18 -18.48
CA GLY A 604 26.38 -5.63 -18.58
C GLY A 604 25.32 -6.55 -17.99
N PHE A 605 24.29 -5.96 -17.39
CA PHE A 605 23.05 -6.67 -17.08
C PHE A 605 22.38 -7.10 -18.40
N PRO A 606 21.91 -8.35 -18.56
CA PRO A 606 21.31 -8.82 -19.82
C PRO A 606 19.94 -8.19 -20.12
N GLY A 607 19.59 -8.12 -21.40
CA GLY A 607 18.21 -7.87 -21.79
C GLY A 607 17.27 -8.97 -21.27
N LEU A 608 16.06 -8.58 -20.86
CA LEU A 608 15.00 -9.51 -20.46
C LEU A 608 14.02 -9.71 -21.62
N SER A 609 13.40 -10.89 -21.67
CA SER A 609 12.24 -11.11 -22.53
C SER A 609 11.07 -10.27 -22.01
N PRO A 610 10.57 -9.27 -22.75
CA PRO A 610 9.52 -8.39 -22.26
C PRO A 610 8.16 -9.09 -22.20
N GLY A 611 7.30 -8.60 -21.29
CA GLY A 611 5.90 -8.99 -21.22
C GLY A 611 5.54 -9.87 -20.01
N PRO A 612 4.26 -10.28 -19.92
CA PRO A 612 3.72 -10.93 -18.73
C PRO A 612 4.18 -12.37 -18.58
N ASP A 613 3.85 -12.95 -17.42
CA ASP A 613 3.96 -14.38 -17.16
C ASP A 613 3.24 -15.16 -18.28
N ALA A 614 3.98 -15.95 -19.05
CA ALA A 614 3.42 -16.66 -20.19
C ALA A 614 4.25 -17.89 -20.56
N HIS A 615 3.56 -18.94 -21.00
CA HIS A 615 4.21 -20.00 -21.76
C HIS A 615 4.53 -19.50 -23.16
N TYR A 616 5.68 -19.89 -23.69
CA TYR A 616 6.10 -19.52 -25.04
C TYR A 616 6.66 -20.73 -25.79
N GLN A 617 6.60 -20.62 -27.11
CA GLN A 617 7.29 -21.50 -28.04
C GLN A 617 7.78 -20.66 -29.22
N PHE A 618 9.10 -20.54 -29.36
CA PHE A 618 9.76 -19.82 -30.45
C PHE A 618 10.78 -20.74 -31.12
N GLY A 619 10.54 -21.09 -32.39
CA GLY A 619 11.37 -22.09 -33.08
C GLY A 619 11.40 -23.42 -32.32
N HIS A 620 12.59 -23.84 -31.88
CA HIS A 620 12.78 -25.06 -31.08
C HIS A 620 12.69 -24.83 -29.56
N ASP A 621 12.73 -23.56 -29.13
CA ASP A 621 12.71 -23.21 -27.72
C ASP A 621 11.28 -23.13 -27.21
N ARG A 622 11.03 -23.75 -26.06
CA ARG A 622 9.74 -23.72 -25.38
C ARG A 622 9.95 -23.60 -23.88
N GLY A 623 9.04 -22.92 -23.21
CA GLY A 623 9.20 -22.72 -21.78
C GLY A 623 8.18 -21.80 -21.16
N PHE A 624 8.60 -21.20 -20.04
CA PHE A 624 7.84 -20.20 -19.32
C PHE A 624 8.69 -18.94 -19.17
N ARG A 625 8.05 -17.79 -19.43
CA ARG A 625 8.58 -16.47 -19.13
C ARG A 625 8.03 -16.01 -17.80
N MET A 626 8.92 -15.62 -16.88
CA MET A 626 8.53 -14.77 -15.76
C MET A 626 8.40 -13.33 -16.24
N ASN A 627 7.33 -12.66 -15.81
CA ASN A 627 7.06 -11.25 -16.01
C ASN A 627 8.33 -10.44 -15.77
N ASP A 628 8.73 -9.67 -16.77
CA ASP A 628 9.97 -8.89 -16.78
C ASP A 628 10.04 -7.91 -15.60
N THR A 629 8.94 -7.25 -15.27
CA THR A 629 8.85 -6.27 -14.19
C THR A 629 9.00 -6.92 -12.81
N LYS A 630 8.37 -8.09 -12.62
CA LYS A 630 8.53 -8.94 -11.43
C LYS A 630 9.97 -9.42 -11.29
N PHE A 631 10.60 -9.80 -12.40
CA PHE A 631 12.01 -10.22 -12.40
C PHE A 631 12.94 -9.05 -12.05
N LEU A 632 12.75 -7.87 -12.64
CA LEU A 632 13.56 -6.67 -12.40
C LEU A 632 13.50 -6.19 -10.94
N GLN A 633 12.37 -6.34 -10.25
CA GLN A 633 12.27 -6.04 -8.81
C GLN A 633 13.23 -6.87 -7.98
N GLY A 634 13.27 -8.17 -8.24
CA GLY A 634 14.21 -9.06 -7.58
C GLY A 634 15.65 -8.79 -8.01
N ALA A 635 15.86 -8.32 -9.23
CA ALA A 635 17.18 -8.20 -9.84
C ALA A 635 17.87 -6.83 -9.64
N ASP A 636 17.30 -5.91 -8.84
CA ASP A 636 17.81 -4.54 -8.68
C ASP A 636 19.30 -4.48 -8.31
N ALA A 637 19.75 -5.32 -7.36
CA ALA A 637 21.17 -5.35 -6.98
C ALA A 637 22.10 -5.70 -8.16
N ALA A 638 21.66 -6.52 -9.11
CA ALA A 638 22.43 -6.80 -10.31
C ALA A 638 22.45 -5.61 -11.28
N LEU A 639 21.32 -4.91 -11.45
CA LEU A 639 21.26 -3.68 -12.26
C LEU A 639 22.19 -2.60 -11.70
N GLN A 640 22.20 -2.40 -10.38
CA GLN A 640 23.09 -1.46 -9.72
C GLN A 640 24.56 -1.86 -9.86
N ALA A 641 24.86 -3.15 -9.70
CA ALA A 641 26.22 -3.69 -9.77
C ALA A 641 26.77 -3.75 -11.21
N ALA A 642 25.91 -3.85 -12.23
CA ALA A 642 26.34 -3.95 -13.62
C ALA A 642 27.07 -2.69 -14.09
N ASP A 643 28.02 -2.85 -15.00
CA ASP A 643 28.80 -1.73 -15.55
C ASP A 643 27.98 -0.93 -16.58
N PHE A 644 27.04 -1.60 -17.25
CA PHE A 644 26.05 -1.04 -18.18
C PHE A 644 24.79 -1.91 -18.18
N ILE A 645 23.73 -1.45 -18.86
CA ILE A 645 22.45 -2.16 -18.90
C ILE A 645 22.09 -2.49 -20.34
N CYS A 646 21.72 -3.75 -20.58
CA CYS A 646 21.16 -4.20 -21.84
C CYS A 646 19.64 -4.23 -21.78
N VAL A 647 18.98 -3.83 -22.87
CA VAL A 647 17.52 -3.80 -23.00
C VAL A 647 17.12 -4.50 -24.30
N HIS A 648 16.10 -5.34 -24.25
CA HIS A 648 15.46 -5.88 -25.45
C HIS A 648 14.15 -5.12 -25.69
N ALA A 649 13.80 -4.88 -26.96
CA ALA A 649 12.56 -4.19 -27.33
C ALA A 649 11.96 -4.82 -28.61
N TYR A 650 10.73 -5.34 -28.52
CA TYR A 650 10.05 -5.94 -29.67
C TYR A 650 8.73 -5.23 -29.94
N TYR A 651 8.31 -5.23 -31.20
CA TYR A 651 7.12 -4.51 -31.68
C TYR A 651 6.54 -5.20 -32.91
N LEU A 652 5.23 -5.04 -33.16
CA LEU A 652 4.55 -5.53 -34.35
C LEU A 652 4.14 -4.38 -35.29
N THR A 653 3.93 -3.19 -34.74
CA THR A 653 3.43 -2.00 -35.47
C THR A 653 4.36 -0.80 -35.30
N MET A 654 4.23 0.19 -36.20
CA MET A 654 4.97 1.46 -36.08
C MET A 654 4.53 2.27 -34.84
N ASP A 655 3.28 2.12 -34.41
CA ASP A 655 2.79 2.77 -33.19
C ASP A 655 3.44 2.17 -31.94
N GLU A 656 3.67 0.85 -31.93
CA GLU A 656 4.43 0.20 -30.85
C GLU A 656 5.91 0.61 -30.86
N VAL A 657 6.53 0.80 -32.03
CA VAL A 657 7.88 1.37 -32.15
C VAL A 657 7.96 2.74 -31.45
N ARG A 658 7.01 3.62 -31.77
CA ARG A 658 6.94 4.99 -31.23
C ARG A 658 6.39 5.08 -29.81
N GLY A 659 5.77 4.01 -29.33
CA GLY A 659 5.18 3.88 -28.01
C GLY A 659 5.93 2.88 -27.15
N ALA A 660 5.33 1.70 -26.96
CA ALA A 660 5.76 0.72 -25.95
C ALA A 660 7.25 0.32 -26.05
N ALA A 661 7.77 0.12 -27.26
CA ALA A 661 9.14 -0.34 -27.47
C ALA A 661 10.18 0.71 -27.07
N ILE A 662 10.04 1.95 -27.55
CA ILE A 662 10.98 3.02 -27.16
C ILE A 662 10.79 3.43 -25.70
N GLU A 663 9.56 3.40 -25.17
CA GLU A 663 9.32 3.67 -23.75
C GLU A 663 9.99 2.65 -22.83
N GLN A 664 10.19 1.41 -23.29
CA GLN A 664 11.00 0.44 -22.54
C GLN A 664 12.44 0.94 -22.33
N VAL A 665 13.06 1.50 -23.37
CA VAL A 665 14.42 2.08 -23.29
C VAL A 665 14.42 3.30 -22.37
N LYS A 666 13.45 4.21 -22.54
CA LYS A 666 13.34 5.43 -21.74
C LYS A 666 13.11 5.15 -20.25
N LYS A 667 12.37 4.09 -19.90
CA LYS A 667 12.20 3.65 -18.50
C LYS A 667 13.53 3.32 -17.84
N PHE A 668 14.41 2.57 -18.52
CA PHE A 668 15.75 2.31 -18.01
C PHE A 668 16.59 3.58 -17.95
N ARG A 669 16.46 4.48 -18.94
CA ARG A 669 17.17 5.76 -18.94
C ARG A 669 16.83 6.60 -17.71
N ARG A 670 15.53 6.81 -17.45
CA ARG A 670 15.01 7.55 -16.28
C ARG A 670 15.49 6.94 -14.96
N ARG A 671 15.56 5.60 -14.88
CA ARG A 671 15.94 4.91 -13.65
C ARG A 671 17.45 4.93 -13.38
N PHE A 672 18.29 4.94 -14.41
CA PHE A 672 19.73 4.73 -14.25
C PHE A 672 20.59 5.83 -14.91
N PRO A 673 20.42 7.12 -14.63
CA PRO A 673 21.01 8.23 -15.40
C PRO A 673 22.54 8.19 -15.56
N LYS A 674 23.26 7.47 -14.69
CA LYS A 674 24.72 7.30 -14.73
C LYS A 674 25.21 6.09 -15.53
N LYS A 675 24.32 5.17 -15.94
CA LYS A 675 24.67 3.94 -16.64
C LYS A 675 24.54 4.12 -18.15
N LEU A 676 25.45 3.53 -18.92
CA LEU A 676 25.27 3.39 -20.36
C LEU A 676 24.20 2.33 -20.64
N ILE A 677 23.35 2.57 -21.63
CA ILE A 677 22.32 1.62 -22.08
C ILE A 677 22.69 1.09 -23.46
N PHE A 678 22.61 -0.22 -23.66
CA PHE A 678 22.65 -0.84 -24.97
C PHE A 678 21.31 -1.51 -25.25
N VAL A 679 20.68 -1.20 -26.39
CA VAL A 679 19.51 -1.97 -26.82
C VAL A 679 20.03 -3.20 -27.54
N THR A 680 20.26 -4.30 -26.81
CA THR A 680 21.02 -5.43 -27.32
C THR A 680 20.22 -6.37 -28.22
N GLU A 681 18.90 -6.23 -28.25
CA GLU A 681 18.03 -6.78 -29.30
C GLU A 681 16.83 -5.88 -29.52
N PHE A 682 16.53 -5.59 -30.78
CA PHE A 682 15.21 -5.11 -31.17
C PHE A 682 14.83 -5.61 -32.56
N SER A 683 13.54 -5.89 -32.77
CA SER A 683 13.00 -6.28 -34.08
C SER A 683 11.48 -6.47 -34.05
N ASN A 684 10.92 -6.79 -35.22
CA ASN A 684 9.56 -7.27 -35.35
C ASN A 684 9.49 -8.80 -35.41
N PRO A 685 9.08 -9.48 -34.33
CA PRO A 685 9.10 -10.94 -34.21
C PRO A 685 7.92 -11.64 -34.88
N ASP A 686 7.08 -10.95 -35.66
CA ASP A 686 5.87 -11.52 -36.27
C ASP A 686 6.15 -12.90 -36.92
N PRO A 687 5.71 -14.00 -36.27
CA PRO A 687 6.03 -15.35 -36.71
C PRO A 687 5.10 -15.80 -37.85
N GLU A 688 4.01 -15.07 -38.09
CA GLU A 688 3.01 -15.40 -39.11
C GLU A 688 3.36 -14.78 -40.48
N HIS A 689 4.47 -14.05 -40.56
CA HIS A 689 4.94 -13.36 -41.77
C HIS A 689 3.88 -12.41 -42.38
N LYS A 690 2.99 -11.86 -41.55
CA LYS A 690 1.98 -10.87 -41.93
C LYS A 690 2.60 -9.51 -42.24
N ILE A 691 3.71 -9.17 -41.58
CA ILE A 691 4.41 -7.90 -41.77
C ILE A 691 5.48 -8.03 -42.86
N SER A 692 5.34 -7.22 -43.92
CA SER A 692 6.29 -7.21 -45.04
C SER A 692 7.71 -6.82 -44.61
N ALA A 693 8.73 -7.36 -45.29
CA ALA A 693 10.14 -7.01 -45.04
C ALA A 693 10.39 -5.50 -45.15
N ALA A 694 9.76 -4.83 -46.11
CA ALA A 694 9.87 -3.39 -46.29
C ALA A 694 9.35 -2.60 -45.07
N GLU A 695 8.25 -3.07 -44.45
CA GLU A 695 7.73 -2.46 -43.23
C GLU A 695 8.64 -2.72 -42.02
N LYS A 696 9.15 -3.95 -41.86
CA LYS A 696 10.13 -4.26 -40.80
C LYS A 696 11.38 -3.37 -40.91
N GLY A 697 11.85 -3.11 -42.13
CA GLY A 697 12.96 -2.20 -42.38
C GLY A 697 12.66 -0.74 -42.00
N ARG A 698 11.46 -0.23 -42.33
CA ARG A 698 11.00 1.10 -41.90
C ARG A 698 10.90 1.21 -40.38
N GLN A 699 10.33 0.20 -39.73
CA GLN A 699 10.21 0.15 -38.26
C GLN A 699 11.60 0.16 -37.60
N ALA A 700 12.55 -0.61 -38.13
CA ALA A 700 13.91 -0.63 -37.61
C ALA A 700 14.63 0.72 -37.78
N LYS A 701 14.48 1.36 -38.95
CA LYS A 701 15.01 2.70 -39.20
C LYS A 701 14.48 3.72 -38.20
N GLU A 702 13.18 3.70 -37.94
CA GLU A 702 12.56 4.59 -36.96
C GLU A 702 13.06 4.31 -35.53
N PHE A 703 13.19 3.04 -35.16
CA PHE A 703 13.68 2.67 -33.83
C PHE A 703 15.14 3.12 -33.61
N TYR A 704 16.02 3.00 -34.62
CA TYR A 704 17.37 3.57 -34.53
C TYR A 704 17.36 5.08 -34.32
N ARG A 705 16.55 5.81 -35.07
CA ARG A 705 16.41 7.28 -34.93
C ARG A 705 16.00 7.63 -33.50
N LEU A 706 14.96 6.96 -32.98
CA LEU A 706 14.46 7.18 -31.62
C LEU A 706 15.49 6.86 -30.54
N CYS A 707 16.27 5.77 -30.69
CA CYS A 707 17.37 5.48 -29.76
C CYS A 707 18.47 6.55 -29.81
N GLY A 708 18.74 7.14 -30.98
CA GLY A 708 19.68 8.25 -31.14
C GLY A 708 19.28 9.54 -30.42
N GLU A 709 17.99 9.70 -30.11
CA GLU A 709 17.46 10.86 -29.39
C GLU A 709 17.55 10.71 -27.86
N ILE A 710 17.93 9.53 -27.34
CA ILE A 710 18.00 9.26 -25.91
C ILE A 710 19.47 9.35 -25.44
N PRO A 711 19.83 10.33 -24.59
CA PRO A 711 21.19 10.46 -24.09
C PRO A 711 21.69 9.22 -23.35
N GLY A 712 22.93 8.82 -23.63
CA GLY A 712 23.58 7.68 -22.97
C GLY A 712 23.07 6.30 -23.42
N VAL A 713 22.33 6.21 -24.53
CA VAL A 713 22.21 4.97 -25.29
C VAL A 713 23.45 4.82 -26.17
N GLY A 714 24.26 3.78 -25.92
CA GLY A 714 25.55 3.59 -26.57
C GLY A 714 25.46 2.94 -27.96
N ALA A 715 24.58 1.96 -28.12
CA ALA A 715 24.26 1.32 -29.39
C ALA A 715 22.90 0.60 -29.31
N ALA A 716 22.24 0.46 -30.45
CA ALA A 716 21.06 -0.39 -30.61
C ALA A 716 21.35 -1.49 -31.64
N TYR A 717 20.93 -2.73 -31.40
CA TYR A 717 21.27 -3.88 -32.22
C TYR A 717 20.02 -4.52 -32.81
N TYR A 718 19.84 -4.40 -34.13
CA TYR A 718 18.76 -5.11 -34.81
C TYR A 718 18.99 -6.62 -34.72
N PHE A 719 17.95 -7.34 -34.31
CA PHE A 719 17.94 -8.80 -34.28
C PHE A 719 17.30 -9.31 -35.58
N ILE A 720 18.01 -9.90 -36.54
CA ILE A 720 19.38 -10.44 -36.52
C ILE A 720 19.95 -10.52 -37.96
N VAL A 721 21.25 -10.74 -38.17
CA VAL A 721 21.79 -10.94 -39.53
C VAL A 721 21.20 -12.17 -40.22
N SER A 722 21.24 -13.34 -39.57
CA SER A 722 20.68 -14.60 -40.06
C SER A 722 20.63 -15.68 -38.96
N GLY A 723 19.79 -16.70 -39.13
CA GLY A 723 19.67 -17.79 -38.16
C GLY A 723 18.65 -18.86 -38.58
N SER A 724 18.92 -20.12 -38.27
CA SER A 724 17.95 -21.21 -38.52
C SER A 724 16.73 -21.02 -37.62
N GLY A 725 15.52 -20.96 -38.20
CA GLY A 725 14.28 -20.67 -37.46
C GLY A 725 13.97 -19.18 -37.28
N TRP A 726 14.87 -18.29 -37.73
CA TRP A 726 14.76 -16.83 -37.58
C TRP A 726 14.51 -16.10 -38.91
N ASP A 727 14.03 -16.83 -39.92
CA ASP A 727 13.76 -16.32 -41.27
C ASP A 727 12.80 -15.12 -41.31
N HIS A 728 11.95 -14.98 -40.30
CA HIS A 728 10.98 -13.90 -40.18
C HIS A 728 11.59 -12.59 -39.67
N GLN A 729 12.77 -12.63 -39.04
CA GLN A 729 13.47 -11.46 -38.47
C GLN A 729 14.83 -11.19 -39.15
N GLY A 730 15.45 -12.22 -39.73
CA GLY A 730 16.78 -12.16 -40.33
C GLY A 730 16.88 -11.19 -41.51
N LEU A 731 18.03 -10.52 -41.65
CA LEU A 731 18.35 -9.70 -42.84
C LEU A 731 18.63 -10.54 -44.09
N ARG A 732 18.79 -11.86 -43.94
CA ARG A 732 19.10 -12.82 -45.01
C ARG A 732 18.18 -14.04 -44.94
N ARG A 733 17.73 -14.59 -46.08
CA ARG A 733 16.97 -15.85 -46.14
C ARG A 733 17.53 -16.86 -47.16
N ASP A 734 17.46 -18.10 -46.71
CA ASP A 734 17.81 -19.41 -47.29
C ASP A 734 19.30 -19.71 -47.57
N SER A 735 19.56 -20.99 -47.85
CA SER A 735 20.88 -21.62 -48.04
C SER A 735 21.75 -20.94 -49.11
N ASN A 736 21.18 -20.06 -49.93
CA ASN A 736 21.88 -19.30 -50.97
C ASN A 736 22.30 -17.88 -50.52
N GLY A 737 21.91 -17.45 -49.32
CA GLY A 737 22.41 -16.22 -48.70
C GLY A 737 21.84 -14.90 -49.27
N ARG A 738 20.60 -14.89 -49.77
CA ARG A 738 19.97 -13.68 -50.35
C ARG A 738 19.38 -12.76 -49.28
N SER A 739 19.35 -11.45 -49.55
CA SER A 739 18.71 -10.44 -48.68
C SER A 739 17.21 -10.70 -48.51
N THR A 740 16.65 -10.42 -47.33
CA THR A 740 15.19 -10.51 -47.08
C THR A 740 14.39 -9.31 -47.57
N GLY A 741 15.03 -8.22 -48.00
CA GLY A 741 14.32 -6.98 -48.31
C GLY A 741 14.24 -5.99 -47.14
N ILE A 742 14.63 -6.41 -45.92
CA ILE A 742 14.54 -5.59 -44.71
C ILE A 742 15.62 -4.50 -44.73
N ILE A 743 16.85 -4.88 -45.07
CA ILE A 743 18.00 -3.99 -44.98
C ILE A 743 17.91 -2.83 -45.97
N GLU A 744 17.29 -3.04 -47.14
CA GLU A 744 17.09 -2.01 -48.17
C GLU A 744 16.14 -0.89 -47.74
N LYS A 745 15.30 -1.12 -46.72
CA LYS A 745 14.42 -0.09 -46.12
C LYS A 745 14.93 0.43 -44.78
N MET A 746 15.94 -0.22 -44.21
CA MET A 746 16.58 0.19 -42.96
C MET A 746 17.52 1.39 -43.14
N PHE A 747 18.22 1.47 -44.28
CA PHE A 747 19.17 2.53 -44.60
C PHE A 747 18.61 3.47 -45.66
#